data_AF-A0A674A7N4-F1
#
_entry.id   AF-A0A674A7N4-F1
#
_cell.length_a   1.000
_cell.length_b   1.000
_cell.length_c   1.000
_cell.angle_alpha   90.00
_cell.angle_beta   90.00
_cell.angle_gamma   90.00
#
_symmetry.space_group_name_H-M   'P 1'
#
loop_
_entity.id
_entity.type
_entity.pdbx_description
1 polymer ?
#
loop_
_entity_poly.entity_id
_entity_poly.type
_entity_poly.pdbx_seq_one_letter_code
_entity_poly.pdbx_strand_id
1 'polypeptide(L)'
;MAVSCTTVERLRKMWEEEEEERLRKIPFQLSCLVFSECPPLGLESHRVDDDQLLASSQSHHGFSAQRGRLNMQSSGDDDGVYGGAWCAEPEENNHWFEVDARREVEFTGVIVQGRNSDTAEDFVSTFHVSFSNDSRDWTVLHDGYAEWLFYGNVDRDTPVMVQFDWPIVARYIRILPQSWNGSLCLRAEVMACQLENEVHPTDDLDYRHHNYKDMRQMMKVINEECPNITRIYNIGKSSAGLKMYAMEISDNPGEHQSGEPEFRYTAGLHGNEALGRELLLLLMQFMCKEYNDDNPRVRRLVEGVRIHLVPSLNPDAYELAYEMGSEMGNWGLGHWTEEGYDIFQNFPDLNSVLWGAEDRGWVPRIVPNHHIPLPENFLNGSVALETKAVINWMERTPFVLGANLQGGEKVVAYPFDMQRPPKAAGMNEETWARMQRQNGDALRETADDTMFRWLAMSYAHSHLTMTETQRGSCHTDDISGGQGIINRASWKPVVGSMNDFSYLHTNCFELSVFLGCDKFPHESELPLEWENNREALLSFIEQVHRGIKGIVRDMEGKPLANATISVEGIKHDVKTAAAGDYWRLLNPGEYRVMARADGYTPQIRLCMVGYDSGATPCSFTLAKSNWDRIKQIMDLHGKRPIRLVTKRIQRRSLPYHPLHQMREREHATTIIQRREDKEV
;
A
#
# COMPACT_ATOMS: atom_id res chain seq x y z
N MET A 1 14.59 -54.53 4.99
CA MET A 1 13.31 -55.13 4.55
C MET A 1 12.48 -53.99 3.96
N ALA A 2 12.32 -53.97 2.64
CA ALA A 2 11.55 -52.95 1.95
C ALA A 2 10.07 -53.28 2.08
N VAL A 3 9.30 -52.43 2.78
CA VAL A 3 7.84 -52.45 2.70
C VAL A 3 7.48 -51.74 1.41
N SER A 4 6.91 -52.49 0.47
CA SER A 4 6.56 -52.03 -0.88
C SER A 4 5.53 -50.88 -0.83
N CYS A 5 5.78 -49.83 -1.62
CA CYS A 5 4.90 -48.67 -1.84
C CYS A 5 3.45 -49.08 -2.20
N THR A 6 3.26 -50.27 -2.78
CA THR A 6 1.97 -50.89 -3.12
C THR A 6 1.06 -51.18 -1.92
N THR A 7 1.61 -51.30 -0.71
CA THR A 7 0.81 -51.64 0.49
C THR A 7 0.13 -50.40 1.06
N VAL A 8 0.76 -49.23 0.96
CA VAL A 8 0.21 -47.95 1.44
C VAL A 8 -0.90 -47.46 0.51
N GLU A 9 -0.71 -47.56 -0.81
CA GLU A 9 -1.77 -47.23 -1.79
C GLU A 9 -2.99 -48.15 -1.68
N ARG A 10 -2.79 -49.43 -1.35
CA ARG A 10 -3.91 -50.37 -1.09
C ARG A 10 -4.67 -50.02 0.18
N LEU A 11 -3.98 -49.64 1.26
CA LEU A 11 -4.62 -49.23 2.51
C LEU A 11 -5.40 -47.92 2.32
N ARG A 12 -4.87 -46.98 1.53
CA ARG A 12 -5.56 -45.74 1.16
C ARG A 12 -6.82 -46.02 0.33
N LYS A 13 -6.74 -46.89 -0.67
CA LYS A 13 -7.92 -47.31 -1.47
C LYS A 13 -8.97 -48.03 -0.63
N MET A 14 -8.55 -48.89 0.29
CA MET A 14 -9.48 -49.56 1.20
C MET A 14 -10.18 -48.57 2.14
N TRP A 15 -9.46 -47.56 2.64
CA TRP A 15 -10.06 -46.47 3.42
C TRP A 15 -11.02 -45.63 2.58
N GLU A 16 -10.64 -45.26 1.36
CA GLU A 16 -11.51 -44.52 0.43
C GLU A 16 -12.78 -45.31 0.10
N GLU A 17 -12.67 -46.63 -0.13
CA GLU A 17 -13.82 -47.53 -0.37
C GLU A 17 -14.69 -47.74 0.88
N GLU A 18 -14.10 -47.84 2.08
CA GLU A 18 -14.83 -47.91 3.35
C GLU A 18 -15.58 -46.60 3.66
N GLU A 19 -14.97 -45.44 3.37
CA GLU A 19 -15.59 -44.12 3.51
C GLU A 19 -16.78 -43.97 2.53
N GLU A 20 -16.61 -44.39 1.27
CA GLU A 20 -17.66 -44.35 0.25
C GLU A 20 -18.85 -45.27 0.60
N GLU A 21 -18.57 -46.45 1.17
CA GLU A 21 -19.59 -47.39 1.60
C GLU A 21 -20.30 -46.91 2.88
N ARG A 22 -19.59 -46.19 3.76
CA ARG A 22 -20.14 -45.52 4.95
C ARG A 22 -21.08 -44.38 4.55
N LEU A 23 -20.71 -43.58 3.55
CA LEU A 23 -21.55 -42.52 2.97
C LEU A 23 -22.79 -43.09 2.27
N ARG A 24 -22.68 -44.24 1.58
CA ARG A 24 -23.83 -44.93 0.94
C ARG A 24 -24.81 -45.57 1.93
N LYS A 25 -24.39 -45.85 3.16
CA LYS A 25 -25.24 -46.44 4.23
C LYS A 25 -26.01 -45.39 5.03
N ILE A 26 -25.82 -44.11 4.74
CA ILE A 26 -26.61 -43.02 5.33
C ILE A 26 -28.06 -43.14 4.82
N PRO A 27 -29.08 -43.25 5.71
CA PRO A 27 -30.48 -43.31 5.30
C PRO A 27 -30.85 -42.07 4.47
N PHE A 28 -31.71 -42.23 3.46
CA PHE A 28 -32.19 -41.16 2.55
C PHE A 28 -32.89 -39.97 3.27
N GLN A 29 -33.10 -40.04 4.59
CA GLN A 29 -33.58 -38.94 5.43
C GLN A 29 -32.45 -38.07 6.03
N LEU A 30 -31.19 -38.53 6.02
CA LEU A 30 -30.03 -37.77 6.47
C LEU A 30 -29.30 -37.04 5.33
N SER A 31 -29.61 -37.34 4.06
CA SER A 31 -29.01 -36.66 2.89
C SER A 31 -29.53 -35.24 2.66
N CYS A 32 -30.41 -34.72 3.53
CA CYS A 32 -30.87 -33.33 3.53
C CYS A 32 -30.12 -32.44 4.53
N LEU A 33 -29.21 -32.98 5.34
CA LEU A 33 -28.28 -32.16 6.12
C LEU A 33 -27.02 -31.91 5.28
N VAL A 34 -27.17 -31.11 4.23
CA VAL A 34 -26.03 -30.29 3.80
C VAL A 34 -25.88 -29.31 4.95
N PHE A 35 -24.87 -29.49 5.80
CA PHE A 35 -24.48 -28.46 6.75
C PHE A 35 -24.23 -27.19 5.94
N SER A 36 -25.06 -26.17 6.12
CA SER A 36 -24.77 -24.85 5.57
C SER A 36 -23.51 -24.34 6.28
N GLU A 37 -22.38 -24.37 5.58
CA GLU A 37 -21.19 -23.65 6.00
C GLU A 37 -21.53 -22.17 5.94
N CYS A 38 -21.74 -21.57 7.11
CA CYS A 38 -22.01 -20.15 7.20
C CYS A 38 -20.72 -19.35 7.11
N PRO A 39 -20.76 -18.14 6.53
CA PRO A 39 -19.61 -17.25 6.50
C PRO A 39 -19.28 -16.74 7.92
N PRO A 40 -18.07 -16.17 8.11
CA PRO A 40 -17.76 -15.43 9.33
C PRO A 40 -18.73 -14.24 9.50
N LEU A 41 -19.08 -13.96 10.74
CA LEU A 41 -19.92 -12.82 11.11
C LEU A 41 -19.16 -11.50 10.96
N GLY A 42 -17.82 -11.56 11.03
CA GLY A 42 -16.90 -10.48 10.69
C GLY A 42 -16.34 -9.78 11.93
N LEU A 43 -15.86 -10.56 12.90
CA LEU A 43 -15.09 -10.05 14.02
C LEU A 43 -13.72 -9.56 13.53
N GLU A 44 -13.01 -10.32 12.69
CA GLU A 44 -11.72 -9.92 12.10
C GLU A 44 -11.86 -8.77 11.09
N SER A 45 -12.88 -8.83 10.23
CA SER A 45 -13.15 -7.79 9.22
C SER A 45 -13.76 -6.51 9.78
N HIS A 46 -14.05 -6.47 11.09
CA HIS A 46 -14.70 -5.35 11.78
C HIS A 46 -16.12 -5.02 11.24
N ARG A 47 -16.80 -5.98 10.60
CA ARG A 47 -18.24 -5.85 10.29
C ARG A 47 -19.09 -5.90 11.55
N VAL A 48 -18.64 -6.64 12.57
CA VAL A 48 -19.16 -6.56 13.93
C VAL A 48 -18.57 -5.32 14.61
N ASP A 49 -19.41 -4.35 14.97
CA ASP A 49 -18.97 -3.11 15.63
C ASP A 49 -18.56 -3.34 17.10
N ASP A 50 -17.79 -2.41 17.67
CA ASP A 50 -17.22 -2.54 19.01
C ASP A 50 -18.25 -2.64 20.14
N ASP A 51 -19.43 -2.07 19.96
CA ASP A 51 -20.54 -2.12 20.93
C ASP A 51 -21.35 -3.43 20.84
N GLN A 52 -21.08 -4.28 19.85
CA GLN A 52 -21.62 -5.63 19.76
C GLN A 52 -20.79 -6.66 20.55
N LEU A 53 -19.62 -6.25 21.06
CA LEU A 53 -18.69 -7.12 21.78
C LEU A 53 -18.68 -6.75 23.26
N LEU A 54 -19.05 -7.71 24.10
CA LEU A 54 -19.03 -7.57 25.55
C LEU A 54 -18.27 -8.72 26.19
N ALA A 55 -17.79 -8.50 27.41
CA ALA A 55 -17.15 -9.54 28.20
C ALA A 55 -17.51 -9.40 29.67
N SER A 56 -17.39 -10.51 30.41
CA SER A 56 -17.65 -10.57 31.86
C SER A 56 -16.78 -9.61 32.66
N SER A 57 -15.52 -9.50 32.28
CA SER A 57 -14.50 -8.69 32.93
C SER A 57 -13.35 -8.44 31.97
N GLN A 58 -12.46 -7.52 32.31
CA GLN A 58 -11.23 -7.24 31.57
C GLN A 58 -10.10 -6.99 32.55
N SER A 59 -8.95 -7.62 32.33
CA SER A 59 -7.77 -7.50 33.21
C SER A 59 -7.25 -6.05 33.29
N HIS A 60 -7.19 -5.36 32.15
CA HIS A 60 -7.04 -3.90 32.08
C HIS A 60 -7.58 -3.36 30.75
N HIS A 61 -7.51 -2.05 30.55
CA HIS A 61 -8.06 -1.35 29.38
C HIS A 61 -7.56 -1.88 28.01
N GLY A 62 -6.35 -2.44 27.95
CA GLY A 62 -5.74 -2.98 26.74
C GLY A 62 -6.18 -4.41 26.39
N PHE A 63 -6.96 -5.05 27.25
CA PHE A 63 -7.50 -6.41 27.07
C PHE A 63 -9.03 -6.41 27.08
N SER A 64 -9.65 -5.36 26.56
CA SER A 64 -11.12 -5.23 26.49
C SER A 64 -11.74 -6.26 25.54
N ALA A 65 -13.08 -6.37 25.54
CA ALA A 65 -13.81 -7.30 24.67
C ALA A 65 -13.51 -7.06 23.17
N GLN A 66 -13.32 -5.82 22.75
CA GLN A 66 -12.99 -5.48 21.35
C GLN A 66 -11.69 -6.12 20.87
N ARG A 67 -10.77 -6.43 21.79
CA ARG A 67 -9.50 -7.09 21.51
C ARG A 67 -9.66 -8.59 21.28
N GLY A 68 -10.84 -9.16 21.56
CA GLY A 68 -11.19 -10.55 21.36
C GLY A 68 -11.52 -10.93 19.92
N ARG A 69 -11.26 -10.05 18.94
CA ARG A 69 -11.41 -10.36 17.51
C ARG A 69 -10.30 -11.30 17.04
N LEU A 70 -10.62 -12.21 16.12
CA LEU A 70 -9.64 -13.09 15.48
C LEU A 70 -8.49 -12.27 14.87
N ASN A 71 -7.27 -12.81 14.94
CA ASN A 71 -6.06 -12.19 14.41
C ASN A 71 -5.73 -10.77 14.92
N MET A 72 -6.36 -10.31 16.01
CA MET A 72 -6.00 -9.05 16.67
C MET A 72 -4.52 -9.05 17.09
N GLN A 73 -3.79 -7.97 16.75
CA GLN A 73 -2.36 -7.81 17.02
C GLN A 73 -2.11 -6.94 18.26
N SER A 74 -1.09 -7.26 19.06
CA SER A 74 -0.65 -6.40 20.18
C SER A 74 0.17 -5.21 19.69
N SER A 75 0.21 -4.14 20.49
CA SER A 75 1.28 -3.14 20.35
C SER A 75 2.62 -3.78 20.76
N GLY A 76 3.71 -3.44 20.07
CA GLY A 76 5.03 -4.07 20.24
C GLY A 76 5.75 -3.83 21.58
N ASP A 77 5.10 -3.16 22.55
CA ASP A 77 5.60 -3.01 23.91
C ASP A 77 4.67 -3.81 24.85
N ASP A 78 5.23 -4.70 25.69
CA ASP A 78 4.46 -5.55 26.63
C ASP A 78 3.74 -4.74 27.73
N ASP A 79 4.22 -3.51 28.01
CA ASP A 79 3.55 -2.50 28.85
C ASP A 79 2.53 -1.66 28.06
N GLY A 80 2.25 -2.06 26.81
CA GLY A 80 1.49 -1.31 25.83
C GLY A 80 0.01 -1.14 26.20
N VAL A 81 -0.54 -0.04 25.70
CA VAL A 81 -1.96 0.32 25.85
C VAL A 81 -2.89 -0.72 25.20
N TYR A 82 -2.40 -1.54 24.26
CA TYR A 82 -3.20 -2.47 23.46
C TYR A 82 -2.62 -3.90 23.46
N GLY A 83 -3.22 -4.80 24.22
CA GLY A 83 -2.79 -6.20 24.36
C GLY A 83 -3.47 -7.14 23.37
N GLY A 84 -2.79 -8.16 22.83
CA GLY A 84 -3.23 -8.92 21.65
C GLY A 84 -4.39 -9.91 21.80
N ALA A 85 -5.34 -9.70 22.73
CA ALA A 85 -6.56 -10.49 22.92
C ALA A 85 -7.52 -9.79 23.90
N TRP A 86 -8.76 -10.29 24.04
CA TRP A 86 -9.51 -10.07 25.29
C TRP A 86 -8.89 -10.95 26.37
N CYS A 87 -8.67 -10.40 27.58
CA CYS A 87 -8.21 -11.17 28.73
C CYS A 87 -9.03 -10.84 29.97
N ALA A 88 -9.55 -11.86 30.65
CA ALA A 88 -10.42 -11.70 31.81
C ALA A 88 -9.67 -11.30 33.08
N GLU A 89 -10.37 -10.68 34.02
CA GLU A 89 -9.86 -10.38 35.36
C GLU A 89 -9.69 -11.69 36.18
N PRO A 90 -8.55 -11.91 36.86
CA PRO A 90 -8.27 -13.17 37.57
C PRO A 90 -9.21 -13.47 38.75
N GLU A 91 -9.81 -12.44 39.35
CA GLU A 91 -10.69 -12.58 40.52
C GLU A 91 -12.14 -12.93 40.15
N GLU A 92 -12.53 -12.76 38.87
CA GLU A 92 -13.85 -13.14 38.37
C GLU A 92 -13.95 -14.67 38.31
N ASN A 93 -15.11 -15.23 38.63
CA ASN A 93 -15.32 -16.69 38.62
C ASN A 93 -16.26 -17.14 37.49
N ASN A 94 -16.96 -16.19 36.86
CA ASN A 94 -17.87 -16.47 35.76
C ASN A 94 -17.46 -15.72 34.50
N HIS A 95 -16.59 -16.34 33.71
CA HIS A 95 -16.03 -15.73 32.52
C HIS A 95 -16.90 -15.98 31.29
N TRP A 96 -17.14 -14.91 30.51
CA TRP A 96 -17.84 -15.02 29.24
C TRP A 96 -17.39 -13.93 28.26
N PHE A 97 -17.39 -14.29 26.97
CA PHE A 97 -17.24 -13.39 25.83
C PHE A 97 -18.51 -13.44 25.00
N GLU A 98 -19.14 -12.29 24.77
CA GLU A 98 -20.45 -12.17 24.14
C GLU A 98 -20.37 -11.41 22.81
N VAL A 99 -21.10 -11.92 21.83
CA VAL A 99 -21.30 -11.27 20.53
C VAL A 99 -22.80 -11.09 20.27
N ASP A 100 -23.22 -9.85 20.00
CA ASP A 100 -24.57 -9.50 19.54
C ASP A 100 -24.62 -9.45 18.01
N ALA A 101 -25.35 -10.36 17.35
CA ALA A 101 -25.53 -10.34 15.90
C ALA A 101 -26.52 -9.25 15.40
N ARG A 102 -27.05 -8.42 16.31
CA ARG A 102 -28.10 -7.38 16.14
C ARG A 102 -29.49 -7.90 15.75
N ARG A 103 -29.56 -9.06 15.12
CA ARG A 103 -30.77 -9.76 14.68
C ARG A 103 -30.62 -11.26 14.92
N GLU A 104 -31.72 -11.99 14.81
CA GLU A 104 -31.67 -13.45 14.83
C GLU A 104 -30.94 -13.97 13.59
N VAL A 105 -29.93 -14.79 13.83
CA VAL A 105 -29.09 -15.44 12.82
C VAL A 105 -28.97 -16.92 13.15
N GLU A 106 -28.51 -17.70 12.19
CA GLU A 106 -28.23 -19.12 12.35
C GLU A 106 -26.74 -19.32 12.65
N PHE A 107 -26.39 -19.59 13.91
CA PHE A 107 -25.03 -19.87 14.33
C PHE A 107 -24.63 -21.32 14.05
N THR A 108 -23.47 -21.53 13.44
CA THR A 108 -22.99 -22.88 13.05
C THR A 108 -21.64 -23.26 13.65
N GLY A 109 -20.90 -22.29 14.20
CA GLY A 109 -19.61 -22.57 14.84
C GLY A 109 -18.93 -21.33 15.37
N VAL A 110 -17.78 -21.55 16.01
CA VAL A 110 -16.87 -20.51 16.47
C VAL A 110 -15.44 -20.90 16.14
N ILE A 111 -14.60 -19.91 15.87
CA ILE A 111 -13.16 -20.07 15.76
C ILE A 111 -12.55 -19.40 16.97
N VAL A 112 -11.60 -20.06 17.63
CA VAL A 112 -10.88 -19.51 18.79
C VAL A 112 -9.38 -19.46 18.52
N GLN A 113 -8.71 -18.46 19.08
CA GLN A 113 -7.28 -18.23 18.96
C GLN A 113 -6.74 -17.65 20.28
N GLY A 114 -5.52 -18.00 20.66
CA GLY A 114 -4.88 -17.46 21.86
C GLY A 114 -4.38 -16.02 21.70
N ARG A 115 -3.68 -15.47 22.69
CA ARG A 115 -3.19 -14.08 22.69
C ARG A 115 -1.99 -13.88 21.77
N ASN A 116 -2.02 -12.84 20.95
CA ASN A 116 -0.82 -12.35 20.29
C ASN A 116 0.10 -11.66 21.33
N SER A 117 1.27 -12.24 21.60
CA SER A 117 2.25 -11.76 22.57
C SER A 117 3.61 -12.41 22.34
N ASP A 118 4.71 -11.66 22.38
CA ASP A 118 6.05 -12.26 22.19
C ASP A 118 6.57 -12.99 23.43
N THR A 119 5.99 -12.72 24.60
CA THR A 119 6.49 -13.21 25.90
C THR A 119 5.52 -14.10 26.65
N ALA A 120 4.24 -14.12 26.28
CA ALA A 120 3.20 -14.84 26.98
C ALA A 120 2.55 -15.91 26.09
N GLU A 121 2.26 -17.06 26.70
CA GLU A 121 1.58 -18.21 26.06
C GLU A 121 0.17 -18.36 26.64
N ASP A 122 -0.66 -17.34 26.44
CA ASP A 122 -2.02 -17.27 26.99
C ASP A 122 -3.06 -17.76 25.97
N PHE A 123 -3.88 -18.77 26.31
CA PHE A 123 -4.93 -19.28 25.43
C PHE A 123 -6.00 -20.10 26.18
N VAL A 124 -7.23 -20.11 25.66
CA VAL A 124 -8.33 -20.96 26.15
C VAL A 124 -8.23 -22.36 25.53
N SER A 125 -8.23 -23.40 26.37
CA SER A 125 -8.10 -24.80 25.94
C SER A 125 -9.42 -25.55 25.94
N THR A 126 -10.39 -25.18 26.78
CA THR A 126 -11.76 -25.73 26.72
C THR A 126 -12.80 -24.68 27.07
N PHE A 127 -13.99 -24.79 26.48
CA PHE A 127 -15.10 -23.85 26.69
C PHE A 127 -16.47 -24.47 26.42
N HIS A 128 -17.52 -23.87 26.97
CA HIS A 128 -18.91 -24.09 26.56
C HIS A 128 -19.41 -22.94 25.69
N VAL A 129 -20.52 -23.14 24.98
CA VAL A 129 -21.19 -22.08 24.21
C VAL A 129 -22.63 -21.97 24.68
N SER A 130 -23.14 -20.75 24.81
CA SER A 130 -24.54 -20.49 25.18
C SER A 130 -25.17 -19.42 24.28
N PHE A 131 -26.49 -19.46 24.18
CA PHE A 131 -27.26 -18.60 23.27
C PHE A 131 -28.40 -17.89 24.00
N SER A 132 -28.78 -16.73 23.49
CA SER A 132 -29.91 -15.93 24.00
C SER A 132 -30.56 -15.11 22.89
N ASN A 133 -31.82 -14.74 23.08
CA ASN A 133 -32.53 -13.79 22.21
C ASN A 133 -32.78 -12.43 22.88
N ASP A 134 -32.54 -12.32 24.19
CA ASP A 134 -32.85 -11.13 24.98
C ASP A 134 -31.72 -10.67 25.90
N SER A 135 -30.55 -11.30 25.78
CA SER A 135 -29.34 -11.13 26.60
C SER A 135 -29.51 -11.42 28.10
N ARG A 136 -30.65 -11.97 28.53
CA ARG A 136 -30.98 -12.23 29.95
C ARG A 136 -31.08 -13.71 30.23
N ASP A 137 -31.86 -14.43 29.43
CA ASP A 137 -32.05 -15.86 29.55
C ASP A 137 -31.11 -16.57 28.59
N TRP A 138 -30.20 -17.39 29.14
CA TRP A 138 -29.14 -18.06 28.41
C TRP A 138 -29.32 -19.57 28.45
N THR A 139 -29.22 -20.21 27.28
CA THR A 139 -29.26 -21.66 27.14
C THR A 139 -27.91 -22.17 26.68
N VAL A 140 -27.24 -22.98 27.51
CA VAL A 140 -25.98 -23.64 27.15
C VAL A 140 -26.25 -24.73 26.13
N LEU A 141 -25.42 -24.82 25.09
CA LEU A 141 -25.52 -25.87 24.09
C LEU A 141 -25.31 -27.24 24.74
N HIS A 142 -26.25 -28.15 24.50
CA HIS A 142 -26.27 -29.47 25.11
C HIS A 142 -26.85 -30.50 24.14
N ASP A 143 -26.47 -31.77 24.29
CA ASP A 143 -27.03 -32.89 23.51
C ASP A 143 -28.33 -33.47 24.07
N GLY A 144 -28.86 -32.84 25.14
CA GLY A 144 -30.04 -33.28 25.88
C GLY A 144 -29.71 -34.16 27.10
N TYR A 145 -28.45 -34.58 27.25
CA TYR A 145 -27.94 -35.32 28.41
C TYR A 145 -26.87 -34.54 29.17
N ALA A 146 -25.98 -33.85 28.47
CA ALA A 146 -24.89 -33.07 29.04
C ALA A 146 -24.65 -31.78 28.25
N GLU A 147 -24.13 -30.77 28.94
CA GLU A 147 -23.59 -29.56 28.30
C GLU A 147 -22.37 -29.93 27.46
N TRP A 148 -22.28 -29.34 26.28
CA TRP A 148 -21.24 -29.70 25.33
C TRP A 148 -19.94 -28.96 25.64
N LEU A 149 -18.92 -29.70 26.08
CA LEU A 149 -17.58 -29.18 26.28
C LEU A 149 -16.79 -29.23 24.97
N PHE A 150 -16.36 -28.06 24.49
CA PHE A 150 -15.52 -27.93 23.31
C PHE A 150 -14.03 -27.82 23.70
N TYR A 151 -13.18 -28.27 22.79
CA TYR A 151 -11.73 -28.18 22.90
C TYR A 151 -11.24 -27.06 21.97
N GLY A 152 -10.54 -26.09 22.54
CA GLY A 152 -9.99 -24.93 21.85
C GLY A 152 -8.51 -25.12 21.53
N ASN A 153 -7.71 -24.11 21.84
CA ASN A 153 -6.33 -24.01 21.40
C ASN A 153 -5.37 -24.82 22.27
N VAL A 154 -4.23 -25.19 21.67
CA VAL A 154 -3.07 -25.81 22.33
C VAL A 154 -1.82 -24.93 22.26
N ASP A 155 -1.92 -23.81 21.55
CA ASP A 155 -0.91 -22.77 21.36
C ASP A 155 -1.63 -21.41 21.14
N ARG A 156 -0.86 -20.33 21.11
CA ARG A 156 -1.43 -18.97 21.04
C ARG A 156 -1.75 -18.45 19.64
N ASP A 157 -1.19 -19.07 18.60
CA ASP A 157 -1.17 -18.49 17.25
C ASP A 157 -2.12 -19.20 16.27
N THR A 158 -2.35 -20.50 16.45
CA THR A 158 -3.14 -21.33 15.52
C THR A 158 -4.64 -21.18 15.78
N PRO A 159 -5.43 -20.68 14.81
CA PRO A 159 -6.89 -20.70 14.91
C PRO A 159 -7.43 -22.12 15.00
N VAL A 160 -8.45 -22.33 15.84
CA VAL A 160 -9.13 -23.63 15.98
C VAL A 160 -10.62 -23.42 15.76
N MET A 161 -11.15 -24.05 14.70
CA MET A 161 -12.57 -24.04 14.39
C MET A 161 -13.30 -25.14 15.16
N VAL A 162 -14.43 -24.77 15.75
CA VAL A 162 -15.37 -25.66 16.42
C VAL A 162 -16.73 -25.49 15.78
N GLN A 163 -17.17 -26.53 15.08
CA GLN A 163 -18.48 -26.59 14.43
C GLN A 163 -19.52 -27.25 15.35
N PHE A 164 -20.76 -26.76 15.30
CA PHE A 164 -21.88 -27.32 16.03
C PHE A 164 -22.54 -28.46 15.24
N ASP A 165 -23.00 -29.53 15.91
CA ASP A 165 -23.70 -30.65 15.23
C ASP A 165 -25.04 -30.23 14.60
N TRP A 166 -25.59 -29.11 15.04
CA TRP A 166 -26.76 -28.50 14.43
C TRP A 166 -26.69 -26.97 14.57
N PRO A 167 -27.20 -26.25 13.56
CA PRO A 167 -27.32 -24.81 13.64
C PRO A 167 -28.24 -24.37 14.77
N ILE A 168 -27.91 -23.23 15.38
CA ILE A 168 -28.71 -22.62 16.45
C ILE A 168 -29.19 -21.24 16.01
N VAL A 169 -30.50 -21.05 15.99
CA VAL A 169 -31.09 -19.74 15.71
C VAL A 169 -31.16 -18.93 17.00
N ALA A 170 -30.37 -17.86 17.06
CA ALA A 170 -30.40 -16.91 18.17
C ALA A 170 -29.90 -15.53 17.74
N ARG A 171 -30.02 -14.53 18.62
CA ARG A 171 -29.40 -13.20 18.39
C ARG A 171 -28.03 -13.08 19.04
N TYR A 172 -27.86 -13.66 20.23
CA TYR A 172 -26.65 -13.55 21.02
C TYR A 172 -25.97 -14.91 21.17
N ILE A 173 -24.64 -14.89 21.15
CA ILE A 173 -23.79 -16.03 21.45
C ILE A 173 -22.78 -15.65 22.54
N ARG A 174 -22.54 -16.57 23.47
CA ARG A 174 -21.50 -16.47 24.49
C ARG A 174 -20.56 -17.65 24.45
N ILE A 175 -19.26 -17.37 24.41
CA ILE A 175 -18.19 -18.33 24.68
C ILE A 175 -17.91 -18.30 26.19
N LEU A 176 -17.92 -19.46 26.82
CA LEU A 176 -17.80 -19.65 28.27
C LEU A 176 -16.53 -20.48 28.59
N PRO A 177 -15.35 -19.85 28.74
CA PRO A 177 -14.10 -20.55 29.02
C PRO A 177 -14.16 -21.41 30.28
N GLN A 178 -13.64 -22.64 30.21
CA GLN A 178 -13.61 -23.61 31.31
C GLN A 178 -12.19 -23.94 31.77
N SER A 179 -11.23 -24.00 30.85
CA SER A 179 -9.82 -24.12 31.17
C SER A 179 -8.95 -23.36 30.17
N TRP A 180 -7.76 -22.94 30.62
CA TRP A 180 -6.83 -22.11 29.86
C TRP A 180 -5.39 -22.33 30.33
N ASN A 181 -4.44 -21.93 29.49
CA ASN A 181 -3.02 -21.85 29.82
C ASN A 181 -2.62 -20.39 30.08
N GLY A 182 -1.78 -20.15 31.08
CA GLY A 182 -1.37 -18.80 31.46
C GLY A 182 -2.54 -17.97 32.02
N SER A 183 -2.74 -16.79 31.46
CA SER A 183 -3.91 -15.94 31.71
C SER A 183 -5.08 -16.36 30.82
N LEU A 184 -6.32 -16.14 31.29
CA LEU A 184 -7.50 -16.37 30.44
C LEU A 184 -7.53 -15.28 29.38
N CYS A 185 -7.07 -15.61 28.17
CA CYS A 185 -7.12 -14.75 27.01
C CYS A 185 -7.71 -15.47 25.79
N LEU A 186 -8.50 -14.76 25.01
CA LEU A 186 -9.22 -15.30 23.86
C LEU A 186 -9.34 -14.26 22.75
N ARG A 187 -9.10 -14.72 21.53
CA ARG A 187 -9.54 -14.12 20.27
C ARG A 187 -10.52 -15.08 19.60
N ALA A 188 -11.50 -14.57 18.87
CA ALA A 188 -12.55 -15.36 18.28
C ALA A 188 -13.12 -14.79 16.97
N GLU A 189 -13.70 -15.68 16.18
CA GLU A 189 -14.62 -15.39 15.07
C GLU A 189 -15.87 -16.27 15.23
N VAL A 190 -17.01 -15.80 14.73
CA VAL A 190 -18.30 -16.50 14.84
C VAL A 190 -18.81 -16.83 13.46
N MET A 191 -19.19 -18.09 13.22
CA MET A 191 -19.77 -18.51 11.93
C MET A 191 -21.29 -18.40 12.01
N ALA A 192 -21.90 -17.57 11.16
CA ALA A 192 -23.33 -17.31 11.21
C ALA A 192 -23.96 -16.94 9.86
N CYS A 193 -25.12 -17.51 9.56
CA CYS A 193 -25.90 -17.20 8.36
C CYS A 193 -27.06 -16.25 8.70
N GLN A 194 -27.35 -15.34 7.79
CA GLN A 194 -28.57 -14.54 7.87
C GLN A 194 -29.78 -15.38 7.46
N LEU A 195 -30.90 -15.17 8.15
CA LEU A 195 -32.16 -15.88 7.87
C LEU A 195 -32.91 -15.32 6.63
N GLU A 196 -32.50 -14.14 6.13
CA GLU A 196 -33.04 -13.52 4.91
C GLU A 196 -31.97 -13.50 3.82
N ASN A 197 -32.38 -13.74 2.57
CA ASN A 197 -31.48 -13.73 1.42
C ASN A 197 -30.94 -12.31 1.19
N GLU A 198 -29.63 -12.11 1.33
CA GLU A 198 -28.96 -10.92 0.82
C GLU A 198 -29.14 -10.84 -0.70
N VAL A 199 -29.50 -9.66 -1.21
CA VAL A 199 -29.55 -9.40 -2.65
C VAL A 199 -28.11 -9.34 -3.14
N HIS A 200 -27.64 -10.39 -3.80
CA HIS A 200 -26.31 -10.41 -4.41
C HIS A 200 -26.17 -9.34 -5.51
N PRO A 201 -24.96 -8.82 -5.76
CA PRO A 201 -24.73 -7.74 -6.72
C PRO A 201 -25.23 -8.09 -8.12
N THR A 202 -25.67 -7.06 -8.84
CA THR A 202 -26.16 -7.14 -10.22
C THR A 202 -25.04 -7.20 -11.28
N ASP A 203 -23.78 -7.03 -10.85
CA ASP A 203 -22.69 -6.59 -11.71
C ASP A 203 -21.99 -7.76 -12.45
N ASP A 204 -22.46 -9.00 -12.26
CA ASP A 204 -22.02 -10.23 -12.93
C ASP A 204 -20.48 -10.44 -12.90
N LEU A 205 -19.80 -10.05 -11.82
CA LEU A 205 -18.37 -10.28 -11.62
C LEU A 205 -18.10 -11.60 -10.87
N ASP A 206 -16.88 -12.15 -11.01
CA ASP A 206 -16.49 -13.43 -10.37
C ASP A 206 -15.96 -13.17 -8.93
N TYR A 207 -16.87 -13.09 -7.97
CA TYR A 207 -16.55 -12.84 -6.55
C TYR A 207 -16.16 -14.14 -5.83
N ARG A 208 -14.90 -14.52 -5.91
CA ARG A 208 -14.30 -15.64 -5.17
C ARG A 208 -12.79 -15.48 -5.09
N HIS A 209 -12.12 -16.30 -4.30
CA HIS A 209 -10.67 -16.35 -4.28
C HIS A 209 -10.13 -17.14 -5.46
N HIS A 210 -9.11 -16.61 -6.11
CA HIS A 210 -8.51 -17.22 -7.28
C HIS A 210 -7.13 -17.77 -6.94
N ASN A 211 -6.97 -19.09 -6.80
CA ASN A 211 -5.64 -19.72 -6.83
C ASN A 211 -4.87 -19.35 -8.11
N TYR A 212 -3.57 -19.63 -8.15
CA TYR A 212 -2.71 -19.23 -9.25
C TYR A 212 -3.14 -19.79 -10.61
N LYS A 213 -3.74 -20.99 -10.64
CA LYS A 213 -4.29 -21.55 -11.88
C LYS A 213 -5.51 -20.75 -12.34
N ASP A 214 -6.43 -20.46 -11.44
CA ASP A 214 -7.70 -19.79 -11.74
C ASP A 214 -7.49 -18.31 -12.06
N MET A 215 -6.59 -17.62 -11.35
CA MET A 215 -6.14 -16.27 -11.66
C MET A 215 -5.65 -16.17 -13.11
N ARG A 216 -4.76 -17.08 -13.53
CA ARG A 216 -4.27 -17.10 -14.92
C ARG A 216 -5.37 -17.39 -15.93
N GLN A 217 -6.30 -18.29 -15.58
CA GLN A 217 -7.41 -18.63 -16.44
C GLN A 217 -8.33 -17.42 -16.63
N MET A 218 -8.67 -16.72 -15.54
CA MET A 218 -9.48 -15.51 -15.55
C MET A 218 -8.83 -14.40 -16.38
N MET A 219 -7.55 -14.10 -16.14
CA MET A 219 -6.81 -13.11 -16.95
C MET A 219 -6.84 -13.47 -18.43
N LYS A 220 -6.67 -14.76 -18.77
CA LYS A 220 -6.74 -15.24 -20.15
C LYS A 220 -8.13 -15.06 -20.76
N VAL A 221 -9.20 -15.37 -20.03
CA VAL A 221 -10.59 -15.17 -20.49
C VAL A 221 -10.84 -13.69 -20.79
N ILE A 222 -10.46 -12.79 -19.88
CA ILE A 222 -10.59 -11.33 -20.08
C ILE A 222 -9.82 -10.88 -21.32
N ASN A 223 -8.61 -11.40 -21.53
CA ASN A 223 -7.82 -11.07 -22.71
C ASN A 223 -8.42 -11.61 -24.02
N GLU A 224 -9.13 -12.74 -23.97
CA GLU A 224 -9.84 -13.30 -25.12
C GLU A 224 -11.14 -12.52 -25.42
N GLU A 225 -11.77 -11.93 -24.39
CA GLU A 225 -12.95 -11.09 -24.50
C GLU A 225 -12.63 -9.67 -25.02
N CYS A 226 -11.53 -9.08 -24.55
CA CYS A 226 -11.09 -7.72 -24.88
C CYS A 226 -9.69 -7.64 -25.54
N PRO A 227 -9.38 -8.44 -26.59
CA PRO A 227 -8.02 -8.56 -27.13
C PRO A 227 -7.47 -7.27 -27.74
N ASN A 228 -8.35 -6.34 -28.14
CA ASN A 228 -7.94 -5.07 -28.73
C ASN A 228 -7.40 -4.08 -27.71
N ILE A 229 -7.77 -4.24 -26.43
CA ILE A 229 -7.37 -3.31 -25.38
C ILE A 229 -6.51 -3.94 -24.28
N THR A 230 -6.40 -5.27 -24.25
CA THR A 230 -5.65 -5.97 -23.21
C THR A 230 -4.45 -6.71 -23.75
N ARG A 231 -3.39 -6.81 -22.93
CA ARG A 231 -2.26 -7.71 -23.18
C ARG A 231 -1.72 -8.29 -21.88
N ILE A 232 -1.65 -9.62 -21.81
CA ILE A 232 -0.97 -10.32 -20.71
C ILE A 232 0.53 -10.43 -21.00
N TYR A 233 1.36 -10.11 -20.01
CA TYR A 233 2.80 -10.34 -20.09
C TYR A 233 3.37 -10.77 -18.73
N ASN A 234 4.62 -11.24 -18.74
CA ASN A 234 5.31 -11.71 -17.55
C ASN A 234 6.38 -10.70 -17.10
N ILE A 235 6.36 -10.28 -15.84
CA ILE A 235 7.38 -9.38 -15.28
C ILE A 235 8.58 -10.12 -14.69
N GLY A 236 8.43 -11.41 -14.34
CA GLY A 236 9.50 -12.19 -13.72
C GLY A 236 9.07 -13.59 -13.31
N LYS A 237 9.81 -14.20 -12.39
CA LYS A 237 9.38 -15.45 -11.76
C LYS A 237 9.67 -15.37 -10.26
N SER A 238 8.83 -16.04 -9.48
CA SER A 238 9.05 -16.27 -8.06
C SER A 238 10.11 -17.35 -7.82
N SER A 239 10.48 -17.56 -6.55
CA SER A 239 11.42 -18.62 -6.14
C SER A 239 10.96 -20.03 -6.56
N ALA A 240 9.67 -20.34 -6.44
CA ALA A 240 9.10 -21.61 -6.89
C ALA A 240 8.91 -21.69 -8.42
N GLY A 241 9.29 -20.64 -9.15
CA GLY A 241 9.26 -20.60 -10.60
C GLY A 241 7.90 -20.26 -11.21
N LEU A 242 6.93 -19.82 -10.38
CA LEU A 242 5.67 -19.25 -10.86
C LEU A 242 5.94 -17.91 -11.54
N LYS A 243 5.18 -17.60 -12.58
CA LYS A 243 5.33 -16.37 -13.36
C LYS A 243 4.48 -15.29 -12.71
N MET A 244 5.07 -14.12 -12.50
CA MET A 244 4.32 -12.94 -12.07
C MET A 244 3.70 -12.27 -13.30
N TYR A 245 2.39 -12.44 -13.47
CA TYR A 245 1.67 -11.92 -14.61
C TYR A 245 1.21 -10.49 -14.37
N ALA A 246 1.28 -9.68 -15.43
CA ALA A 246 0.69 -8.36 -15.50
C ALA A 246 -0.34 -8.35 -16.64
N MET A 247 -1.47 -7.69 -16.42
CA MET A 247 -2.40 -7.31 -17.48
C MET A 247 -2.18 -5.83 -17.81
N GLU A 248 -1.83 -5.58 -19.06
CA GLU A 248 -1.84 -4.25 -19.65
C GLU A 248 -3.23 -3.95 -20.20
N ILE A 249 -3.76 -2.75 -19.95
CA ILE A 249 -5.03 -2.24 -20.49
C ILE A 249 -4.76 -0.85 -21.10
N SER A 250 -4.93 -0.72 -22.42
CA SER A 250 -4.74 0.52 -23.21
C SER A 250 -5.39 0.32 -24.59
N ASP A 251 -5.72 1.39 -25.31
CA ASP A 251 -6.22 1.31 -26.69
C ASP A 251 -5.17 0.81 -27.71
N ASN A 252 -3.88 0.84 -27.35
CA ASN A 252 -2.79 0.29 -28.16
C ASN A 252 -1.84 -0.58 -27.32
N PRO A 253 -2.27 -1.78 -26.90
CA PRO A 253 -1.52 -2.58 -25.97
C PRO A 253 -0.19 -3.08 -26.58
N GLY A 254 0.89 -2.75 -25.88
CA GLY A 254 2.23 -3.26 -26.05
C GLY A 254 3.25 -2.26 -26.55
N GLU A 255 2.82 -1.05 -26.90
CA GLU A 255 3.65 0.04 -27.34
C GLU A 255 3.36 1.29 -26.48
N HIS A 256 4.41 1.93 -26.00
CA HIS A 256 4.28 3.22 -25.32
C HIS A 256 3.95 4.33 -26.33
N GLN A 257 2.85 5.04 -26.15
CA GLN A 257 2.48 6.18 -27.00
C GLN A 257 2.98 7.49 -26.42
N SER A 258 3.47 8.39 -27.29
CA SER A 258 4.04 9.63 -26.80
C SER A 258 2.99 10.54 -26.16
N GLY A 259 3.23 10.93 -24.90
CA GLY A 259 2.33 11.77 -24.11
C GLY A 259 1.20 11.04 -23.38
N GLU A 260 1.10 9.71 -23.55
CA GLU A 260 0.25 8.81 -22.77
C GLU A 260 1.01 8.37 -21.50
N PRO A 261 0.53 8.71 -20.29
CA PRO A 261 1.18 8.29 -19.06
C PRO A 261 1.02 6.80 -18.80
N GLU A 262 2.03 6.22 -18.16
CA GLU A 262 2.03 4.84 -17.69
C GLU A 262 1.61 4.81 -16.21
N PHE A 263 0.59 4.02 -15.90
CA PHE A 263 0.05 3.82 -14.55
C PHE A 263 0.24 2.37 -14.10
N ARG A 264 0.42 2.12 -12.80
CA ARG A 264 0.42 0.76 -12.26
C ARG A 264 -0.35 0.56 -10.95
N TYR A 265 -1.01 -0.59 -10.84
CA TYR A 265 -1.37 -1.18 -9.57
C TYR A 265 -0.63 -2.50 -9.36
N THR A 266 -0.16 -2.71 -8.14
CA THR A 266 0.39 -4.00 -7.70
C THR A 266 -0.34 -4.49 -6.46
N ALA A 267 -0.44 -5.81 -6.32
CA ALA A 267 -1.01 -6.46 -5.14
C ALA A 267 -0.24 -7.75 -4.83
N GLY A 268 -0.54 -8.32 -3.66
CA GLY A 268 0.06 -9.57 -3.21
C GLY A 268 1.57 -9.47 -3.02
N LEU A 269 2.07 -8.35 -2.48
CA LEU A 269 3.43 -8.26 -1.95
C LEU A 269 3.61 -9.29 -0.82
N HIS A 270 2.62 -9.33 0.07
CA HIS A 270 2.39 -10.40 1.02
C HIS A 270 1.29 -11.30 0.46
N GLY A 271 1.53 -12.61 0.42
CA GLY A 271 0.62 -13.57 -0.18
C GLY A 271 -0.71 -13.71 0.56
N ASN A 272 -0.71 -13.50 1.87
CA ASN A 272 -1.93 -13.55 2.69
C ASN A 272 -2.77 -12.26 2.68
N GLU A 273 -2.30 -11.20 2.06
CA GLU A 273 -3.07 -9.96 1.84
C GLU A 273 -3.87 -10.09 0.54
N ALA A 274 -4.86 -10.98 0.55
CA ALA A 274 -5.57 -11.46 -0.63
C ALA A 274 -6.52 -10.43 -1.25
N LEU A 275 -7.08 -9.50 -0.48
CA LEU A 275 -8.10 -8.58 -1.00
C LEU A 275 -7.61 -7.74 -2.19
N GLY A 276 -6.37 -7.25 -2.13
CA GLY A 276 -5.79 -6.48 -3.22
C GLY A 276 -5.68 -7.29 -4.52
N ARG A 277 -5.39 -8.59 -4.43
CA ARG A 277 -5.32 -9.49 -5.60
C ARG A 277 -6.69 -9.56 -6.27
N GLU A 278 -7.72 -9.85 -5.50
CA GLU A 278 -9.08 -10.02 -6.03
C GLU A 278 -9.64 -8.70 -6.58
N LEU A 279 -9.40 -7.57 -5.91
CA LEU A 279 -9.80 -6.24 -6.44
C LEU A 279 -9.16 -5.94 -7.80
N LEU A 280 -7.90 -6.32 -8.03
CA LEU A 280 -7.28 -6.12 -9.34
C LEU A 280 -7.85 -7.05 -10.42
N LEU A 281 -8.22 -8.28 -10.08
CA LEU A 281 -8.89 -9.19 -11.00
C LEU A 281 -10.30 -8.72 -11.35
N LEU A 282 -11.06 -8.23 -10.37
CA LEU A 282 -12.37 -7.61 -10.57
C LEU A 282 -12.26 -6.34 -11.41
N LEU A 283 -11.24 -5.49 -11.17
CA LEU A 283 -10.98 -4.31 -11.98
C LEU A 283 -10.68 -4.66 -13.45
N MET A 284 -9.92 -5.74 -13.71
CA MET A 284 -9.68 -6.21 -15.07
C MET A 284 -10.99 -6.61 -15.78
N GLN A 285 -11.88 -7.35 -15.11
CA GLN A 285 -13.19 -7.73 -15.65
C GLN A 285 -14.06 -6.49 -15.90
N PHE A 286 -14.16 -5.62 -14.89
CA PHE A 286 -14.95 -4.39 -14.95
C PHE A 286 -14.52 -3.50 -16.11
N MET A 287 -13.22 -3.25 -16.27
CA MET A 287 -12.70 -2.42 -17.36
C MET A 287 -13.01 -3.00 -18.74
N CYS A 288 -12.92 -4.33 -18.91
CA CYS A 288 -13.28 -4.98 -20.17
C CYS A 288 -14.78 -4.88 -20.47
N LYS A 289 -15.64 -5.23 -19.51
CA LYS A 289 -17.10 -5.17 -19.65
C LYS A 289 -17.59 -3.76 -19.95
N GLU A 290 -17.22 -2.79 -19.13
CA GLU A 290 -17.63 -1.40 -19.29
C GLU A 290 -17.08 -0.74 -20.56
N TYR A 291 -15.90 -1.18 -21.01
CA TYR A 291 -15.38 -0.73 -22.31
C TYR A 291 -16.25 -1.26 -23.45
N ASN A 292 -16.63 -2.54 -23.42
CA ASN A 292 -17.52 -3.14 -24.41
C ASN A 292 -18.92 -2.51 -24.40
N ASP A 293 -19.39 -2.05 -23.23
CA ASP A 293 -20.67 -1.36 -23.04
C ASP A 293 -20.61 0.16 -23.35
N ASP A 294 -19.49 0.64 -23.93
CA ASP A 294 -19.28 2.03 -24.32
C ASP A 294 -19.37 3.03 -23.15
N ASN A 295 -19.01 2.63 -21.93
CA ASN A 295 -18.96 3.53 -20.78
C ASN A 295 -17.96 4.67 -21.05
N PRO A 296 -18.42 5.95 -21.07
CA PRO A 296 -17.57 7.08 -21.45
C PRO A 296 -16.43 7.36 -20.47
N ARG A 297 -16.54 6.96 -19.21
CA ARG A 297 -15.45 7.09 -18.23
C ARG A 297 -14.35 6.07 -18.53
N VAL A 298 -14.73 4.80 -18.68
CA VAL A 298 -13.77 3.70 -18.95
C VAL A 298 -13.10 3.87 -20.31
N ARG A 299 -13.84 4.29 -21.35
CA ARG A 299 -13.29 4.63 -22.67
C ARG A 299 -12.16 5.67 -22.56
N ARG A 300 -12.40 6.78 -21.85
CA ARG A 300 -11.38 7.82 -21.63
C ARG A 300 -10.17 7.34 -20.84
N LEU A 301 -10.36 6.41 -19.89
CA LEU A 301 -9.25 5.81 -19.15
C LEU A 301 -8.38 4.94 -20.06
N VAL A 302 -9.00 4.04 -20.82
CA VAL A 302 -8.28 3.11 -21.72
C VAL A 302 -7.59 3.83 -22.88
N GLU A 303 -8.18 4.90 -23.42
CA GLU A 303 -7.60 5.73 -24.49
C GLU A 303 -6.58 6.77 -23.98
N GLY A 304 -6.62 7.08 -22.68
CA GLY A 304 -5.84 8.16 -22.07
C GLY A 304 -4.64 7.67 -21.28
N VAL A 305 -4.69 6.46 -20.74
CA VAL A 305 -3.73 5.91 -19.79
C VAL A 305 -3.38 4.48 -20.18
N ARG A 306 -2.08 4.18 -20.13
CA ARG A 306 -1.60 2.81 -20.25
C ARG A 306 -1.50 2.18 -18.87
N ILE A 307 -2.45 1.31 -18.56
CA ILE A 307 -2.67 0.78 -17.20
C ILE A 307 -2.03 -0.60 -17.08
N HIS A 308 -1.18 -0.80 -16.07
CA HIS A 308 -0.54 -2.08 -15.77
C HIS A 308 -1.01 -2.63 -14.42
N LEU A 309 -1.69 -3.78 -14.42
CA LEU A 309 -2.25 -4.40 -13.22
C LEU A 309 -1.52 -5.71 -12.91
N VAL A 310 -0.91 -5.81 -11.73
CA VAL A 310 -0.19 -7.00 -11.26
C VAL A 310 -0.89 -7.56 -10.01
N PRO A 311 -1.74 -8.59 -10.14
CA PRO A 311 -2.56 -9.09 -9.03
C PRO A 311 -1.74 -9.84 -7.97
N SER A 312 -0.55 -10.33 -8.29
CA SER A 312 0.27 -11.09 -7.35
C SER A 312 1.76 -10.96 -7.65
N LEU A 313 2.48 -10.30 -6.73
CA LEU A 313 3.94 -10.23 -6.71
C LEU A 313 4.59 -11.40 -5.94
N ASN A 314 3.85 -12.01 -5.01
CA ASN A 314 4.26 -13.19 -4.26
C ASN A 314 3.25 -14.33 -4.45
N PRO A 315 3.17 -14.93 -5.66
CA PRO A 315 2.22 -16.00 -5.92
C PRO A 315 2.48 -17.25 -5.08
N ASP A 316 3.74 -17.51 -4.71
CA ASP A 316 4.11 -18.70 -3.93
C ASP A 316 3.51 -18.66 -2.53
N ALA A 317 3.61 -17.51 -1.85
CA ALA A 317 3.06 -17.33 -0.52
C ALA A 317 1.53 -17.23 -0.53
N TYR A 318 0.93 -16.75 -1.64
CA TYR A 318 -0.53 -16.76 -1.79
C TYR A 318 -1.06 -18.19 -1.87
N GLU A 319 -0.43 -19.10 -2.62
CA GLU A 319 -0.90 -20.50 -2.66
C GLU A 319 -0.87 -21.13 -1.27
N LEU A 320 0.15 -20.83 -0.45
CA LEU A 320 0.22 -21.29 0.94
C LEU A 320 -0.92 -20.75 1.81
N ALA A 321 -1.24 -19.45 1.69
CA ALA A 321 -2.36 -18.86 2.42
C ALA A 321 -3.71 -19.40 1.93
N TYR A 322 -3.87 -19.55 0.61
CA TYR A 322 -5.07 -20.06 -0.04
C TYR A 322 -5.37 -21.51 0.37
N GLU A 323 -4.35 -22.36 0.54
CA GLU A 323 -4.53 -23.75 1.01
C GLU A 323 -5.14 -23.84 2.41
N MET A 324 -4.87 -22.87 3.28
CA MET A 324 -5.47 -22.81 4.62
C MET A 324 -6.86 -22.18 4.61
N GLY A 325 -7.11 -21.23 3.71
CA GLY A 325 -8.37 -20.49 3.63
C GLY A 325 -8.38 -19.20 4.45
N SER A 326 -9.48 -18.46 4.32
CA SER A 326 -9.68 -17.12 4.88
C SER A 326 -9.62 -17.13 6.41
N GLU A 327 -10.33 -18.06 7.05
CA GLU A 327 -10.60 -18.01 8.49
C GLU A 327 -9.57 -18.77 9.33
N MET A 328 -8.83 -19.69 8.71
CA MET A 328 -7.89 -20.58 9.39
C MET A 328 -6.43 -20.13 9.25
N GLY A 329 -6.19 -19.06 8.48
CA GLY A 329 -4.90 -18.41 8.39
C GLY A 329 -4.53 -17.67 9.68
N ASN A 330 -3.32 -17.88 10.18
CA ASN A 330 -2.75 -16.98 11.17
C ASN A 330 -2.17 -15.72 10.49
N TRP A 331 -1.89 -14.68 11.27
CA TRP A 331 -1.44 -13.38 10.77
C TRP A 331 -0.19 -13.38 9.87
N GLY A 332 0.70 -14.37 10.03
CA GLY A 332 1.99 -14.44 9.35
C GLY A 332 2.08 -15.49 8.24
N LEU A 333 1.15 -16.45 8.18
CA LEU A 333 1.18 -17.51 7.20
C LEU A 333 0.98 -16.93 5.80
N GLY A 334 1.93 -17.14 4.90
CA GLY A 334 1.88 -16.58 3.54
C GLY A 334 2.30 -15.11 3.45
N HIS A 335 2.91 -14.52 4.49
CA HIS A 335 3.40 -13.14 4.46
C HIS A 335 4.69 -12.98 3.65
N TRP A 336 5.72 -13.80 3.95
CA TRP A 336 7.05 -13.71 3.35
C TRP A 336 7.18 -14.55 2.08
N THR A 337 8.23 -14.31 1.29
CA THR A 337 8.64 -15.25 0.23
C THR A 337 9.09 -16.58 0.82
N GLU A 338 9.22 -17.62 -0.02
CA GLU A 338 9.76 -18.92 0.38
C GLU A 338 11.15 -18.82 1.03
N GLU A 339 11.95 -17.84 0.59
CA GLU A 339 13.30 -17.56 1.11
C GLU A 339 13.28 -16.72 2.40
N GLY A 340 12.11 -16.30 2.89
CA GLY A 340 11.93 -15.52 4.12
C GLY A 340 12.10 -14.02 3.95
N TYR A 341 12.01 -13.47 2.73
CA TYR A 341 12.07 -12.03 2.50
C TYR A 341 10.67 -11.40 2.54
N ASP A 342 10.58 -10.21 3.12
CA ASP A 342 9.44 -9.32 2.92
C ASP A 342 9.74 -8.49 1.66
N ILE A 343 8.97 -8.71 0.58
CA ILE A 343 9.22 -8.04 -0.72
C ILE A 343 9.11 -6.53 -0.57
N PHE A 344 8.15 -6.03 0.21
CA PHE A 344 7.95 -4.60 0.38
C PHE A 344 9.17 -3.92 1.01
N GLN A 345 9.90 -4.61 1.88
CA GLN A 345 11.08 -4.12 2.60
C GLN A 345 12.43 -4.58 2.00
N ASN A 346 12.42 -5.25 0.84
CA ASN A 346 13.63 -5.85 0.26
C ASN A 346 14.28 -4.99 -0.85
N PHE A 347 13.87 -3.73 -1.01
CA PHE A 347 14.43 -2.78 -1.97
C PHE A 347 15.68 -2.08 -1.42
N PRO A 348 16.54 -1.48 -2.28
CA PRO A 348 17.73 -0.80 -1.79
C PRO A 348 17.38 0.46 -1.02
N ASP A 349 18.03 0.67 0.13
CA ASP A 349 17.92 1.91 0.90
C ASP A 349 18.60 3.08 0.17
N LEU A 350 17.80 3.84 -0.57
CA LEU A 350 18.24 5.05 -1.27
C LEU A 350 18.08 6.32 -0.41
N ASN A 351 17.27 6.26 0.65
CA ASN A 351 17.03 7.36 1.59
C ASN A 351 18.33 7.74 2.31
N SER A 352 19.04 6.75 2.85
CA SER A 352 20.34 6.95 3.51
C SER A 352 21.38 7.57 2.57
N VAL A 353 21.35 7.18 1.28
CA VAL A 353 22.23 7.75 0.24
C VAL A 353 21.89 9.21 -0.01
N LEU A 354 20.60 9.52 -0.23
CA LEU A 354 20.13 10.89 -0.46
C LEU A 354 20.45 11.79 0.72
N TRP A 355 19.98 11.44 1.92
CA TRP A 355 20.11 12.28 3.10
C TRP A 355 21.58 12.47 3.51
N GLY A 356 22.39 11.43 3.40
CA GLY A 356 23.83 11.54 3.61
C GLY A 356 24.51 12.48 2.61
N ALA A 357 24.03 12.54 1.37
CA ALA A 357 24.53 13.49 0.36
C ALA A 357 24.01 14.92 0.59
N GLU A 358 22.76 15.09 1.01
CA GLU A 358 22.19 16.39 1.38
C GLU A 358 22.93 17.03 2.55
N ASP A 359 23.17 16.25 3.61
CA ASP A 359 23.90 16.69 4.81
C ASP A 359 25.34 17.15 4.45
N ARG A 360 25.91 16.64 3.35
CA ARG A 360 27.23 17.04 2.80
C ARG A 360 27.17 18.14 1.73
N GLY A 361 25.98 18.63 1.35
CA GLY A 361 25.80 19.61 0.28
C GLY A 361 26.13 19.08 -1.12
N TRP A 362 26.04 17.76 -1.32
CA TRP A 362 26.39 17.08 -2.57
C TRP A 362 25.23 17.02 -3.56
N VAL A 363 24.00 17.29 -3.14
CA VAL A 363 22.80 17.29 -3.98
C VAL A 363 22.55 18.69 -4.57
N PRO A 364 22.21 18.83 -5.88
CA PRO A 364 22.10 17.78 -6.90
C PRO A 364 23.40 17.54 -7.71
N ARG A 365 24.54 18.14 -7.32
CA ARG A 365 25.73 18.23 -8.18
C ARG A 365 26.53 16.93 -8.31
N ILE A 366 26.62 16.16 -7.23
CA ILE A 366 27.38 14.90 -7.16
C ILE A 366 26.41 13.73 -7.10
N VAL A 367 25.42 13.82 -6.21
CA VAL A 367 24.32 12.86 -6.11
C VAL A 367 23.06 13.55 -6.62
N PRO A 368 22.33 12.97 -7.57
CA PRO A 368 21.10 13.58 -8.06
C PRO A 368 20.00 13.49 -6.98
N ASN A 369 19.05 14.43 -7.02
CA ASN A 369 17.85 14.42 -6.16
C ASN A 369 16.73 13.51 -6.71
N HIS A 370 17.02 12.73 -7.75
CA HIS A 370 16.13 11.83 -8.47
C HIS A 370 16.97 10.76 -9.19
N HIS A 371 16.40 9.60 -9.50
CA HIS A 371 17.11 8.52 -10.20
C HIS A 371 18.47 8.19 -9.56
N ILE A 372 18.48 8.06 -8.24
CA ILE A 372 19.68 7.72 -7.48
C ILE A 372 20.14 6.32 -7.93
N PRO A 373 21.38 6.14 -8.41
CA PRO A 373 21.83 4.86 -8.93
C PRO A 373 21.79 3.76 -7.85
N LEU A 374 21.52 2.52 -8.28
CA LEU A 374 21.58 1.37 -7.39
C LEU A 374 22.98 1.22 -6.78
N PRO A 375 23.10 0.86 -5.48
CA PRO A 375 24.39 0.55 -4.88
C PRO A 375 25.11 -0.58 -5.62
N GLU A 376 26.43 -0.48 -5.73
CA GLU A 376 27.25 -1.52 -6.38
C GLU A 376 27.01 -2.89 -5.72
N ASN A 377 26.83 -3.93 -6.55
CA ASN A 377 26.56 -5.31 -6.14
C ASN A 377 25.23 -5.57 -5.41
N PHE A 378 24.31 -4.59 -5.30
CA PHE A 378 23.01 -4.81 -4.64
C PHE A 378 22.25 -6.00 -5.25
N LEU A 379 22.12 -6.04 -6.59
CA LEU A 379 21.42 -7.11 -7.30
C LEU A 379 22.11 -8.49 -7.20
N ASN A 380 23.39 -8.51 -6.81
CA ASN A 380 24.15 -9.74 -6.58
C ASN A 380 24.13 -10.17 -5.10
N GLY A 381 23.54 -9.36 -4.22
CA GLY A 381 23.37 -9.64 -2.80
C GLY A 381 22.11 -10.44 -2.47
N SER A 382 21.73 -10.40 -1.19
CA SER A 382 20.53 -11.02 -0.61
C SER A 382 19.27 -10.23 -0.97
N VAL A 383 18.83 -10.37 -2.21
CA VAL A 383 17.62 -9.75 -2.76
C VAL A 383 16.78 -10.86 -3.39
N ALA A 384 15.49 -10.90 -3.05
CA ALA A 384 14.52 -11.87 -3.55
C ALA A 384 14.38 -11.79 -5.07
N LEU A 385 14.06 -12.91 -5.72
CA LEU A 385 13.92 -12.97 -7.18
C LEU A 385 12.75 -12.11 -7.67
N GLU A 386 11.68 -12.05 -6.89
CA GLU A 386 10.51 -11.21 -7.07
C GLU A 386 10.93 -9.74 -7.08
N THR A 387 11.65 -9.29 -6.05
CA THR A 387 12.16 -7.90 -5.95
C THR A 387 13.02 -7.52 -7.15
N LYS A 388 13.93 -8.40 -7.60
CA LYS A 388 14.77 -8.15 -8.79
C LYS A 388 13.93 -7.97 -10.05
N ALA A 389 12.90 -8.80 -10.21
CA ALA A 389 11.99 -8.71 -11.34
C ALA A 389 11.15 -7.43 -11.30
N VAL A 390 10.66 -7.03 -10.11
CA VAL A 390 9.94 -5.77 -9.94
C VAL A 390 10.85 -4.59 -10.27
N ILE A 391 12.06 -4.50 -9.72
CA ILE A 391 13.02 -3.41 -10.02
C ILE A 391 13.22 -3.27 -11.54
N ASN A 392 13.54 -4.37 -12.21
CA ASN A 392 13.77 -4.36 -13.65
C ASN A 392 12.49 -4.05 -14.46
N TRP A 393 11.30 -4.35 -13.94
CA TRP A 393 10.04 -3.90 -14.54
C TRP A 393 9.82 -2.39 -14.36
N MET A 394 10.12 -1.85 -13.17
CA MET A 394 10.04 -0.41 -12.88
C MET A 394 10.99 0.41 -13.77
N GLU A 395 12.18 -0.10 -14.07
CA GLU A 395 13.17 0.59 -14.92
C GLU A 395 12.81 0.59 -16.42
N ARG A 396 12.03 -0.39 -16.87
CA ARG A 396 11.70 -0.58 -18.31
C ARG A 396 10.56 0.29 -18.80
N THR A 397 9.65 0.66 -17.91
CA THR A 397 8.42 1.37 -18.26
C THR A 397 8.42 2.72 -17.56
N PRO A 398 8.14 3.84 -18.24
CA PRO A 398 8.18 5.17 -17.65
C PRO A 398 6.95 5.45 -16.78
N PHE A 399 6.76 4.66 -15.70
CA PHE A 399 5.67 4.83 -14.74
C PHE A 399 5.66 6.23 -14.14
N VAL A 400 4.46 6.82 -14.07
CA VAL A 400 4.21 8.17 -13.54
C VAL A 400 3.58 8.09 -12.16
N LEU A 401 2.57 7.25 -12.01
CA LEU A 401 1.81 7.05 -10.79
C LEU A 401 1.56 5.56 -10.59
N GLY A 402 1.63 5.12 -9.34
CA GLY A 402 1.18 3.80 -8.97
C GLY A 402 0.77 3.69 -7.51
N ALA A 403 0.23 2.54 -7.17
CA ALA A 403 -0.03 2.17 -5.79
C ALA A 403 0.07 0.66 -5.62
N ASN A 404 0.50 0.25 -4.42
CA ASN A 404 0.47 -1.14 -4.00
C ASN A 404 -0.65 -1.36 -2.98
N LEU A 405 -1.44 -2.40 -3.22
CA LEU A 405 -2.56 -2.79 -2.40
C LEU A 405 -2.09 -3.81 -1.35
N GLN A 406 -2.33 -3.51 -0.08
CA GLN A 406 -1.94 -4.27 1.11
C GLN A 406 -3.16 -4.48 2.02
N GLY A 407 -3.01 -5.32 3.04
CA GLY A 407 -4.04 -5.65 4.04
C GLY A 407 -3.53 -5.57 5.48
N GLY A 408 -4.44 -5.75 6.43
CA GLY A 408 -4.14 -5.71 7.87
C GLY A 408 -4.23 -4.33 8.51
N GLU A 409 -4.72 -3.34 7.77
CA GLU A 409 -5.10 -2.01 8.28
C GLU A 409 -6.06 -1.37 7.27
N LYS A 410 -6.71 -0.26 7.63
CA LYS A 410 -7.54 0.51 6.70
C LYS A 410 -7.08 1.97 6.61
N VAL A 411 -6.09 2.26 5.76
CA VAL A 411 -5.47 3.60 5.62
C VAL A 411 -4.65 3.70 4.32
N VAL A 412 -4.50 4.91 3.77
CA VAL A 412 -3.51 5.18 2.71
C VAL A 412 -2.23 5.76 3.29
N ALA A 413 -1.14 5.02 3.17
CA ALA A 413 0.18 5.44 3.60
C ALA A 413 1.00 6.04 2.44
N TYR A 414 1.61 7.21 2.68
CA TYR A 414 2.42 7.90 1.68
C TYR A 414 3.88 8.13 2.13
N PRO A 415 4.84 8.22 1.18
CA PRO A 415 6.26 8.41 1.45
C PRO A 415 6.63 9.69 2.23
N PHE A 416 7.78 9.74 2.91
CA PHE A 416 8.76 8.64 3.02
C PHE A 416 8.28 7.55 3.99
N ASP A 417 8.72 6.33 3.72
CA ASP A 417 8.49 5.18 4.58
C ASP A 417 9.60 5.00 5.62
N MET A 418 10.83 5.41 5.30
CA MET A 418 11.94 5.41 6.24
C MET A 418 11.89 6.60 7.20
N GLN A 419 12.12 6.34 8.49
CA GLN A 419 12.50 7.35 9.47
C GLN A 419 14.01 7.26 9.75
N ARG A 420 14.69 8.40 9.94
CA ARG A 420 16.12 8.39 10.31
C ARG A 420 16.26 7.67 11.65
N PRO A 421 17.12 6.64 11.78
CA PRO A 421 17.24 5.89 13.01
C PRO A 421 17.64 6.81 14.18
N PRO A 422 17.01 6.67 15.36
CA PRO A 422 17.48 7.34 16.56
C PRO A 422 18.90 6.87 16.90
N LYS A 423 19.71 7.80 17.46
CA LYS A 423 21.11 7.67 17.90
C LYS A 423 21.67 6.24 17.84
N ALA A 424 22.54 5.95 16.87
CA ALA A 424 23.28 4.68 16.85
C ALA A 424 24.09 4.49 18.14
N ALA A 425 24.05 3.29 18.73
CA ALA A 425 24.80 2.94 19.93
C ALA A 425 26.30 3.23 19.72
N GLY A 426 26.87 4.11 20.55
CA GLY A 426 28.27 4.55 20.47
C GLY A 426 28.50 5.94 19.86
N MET A 427 27.46 6.65 19.41
CA MET A 427 27.60 8.01 18.89
C MET A 427 27.75 9.06 20.03
N ASN A 428 28.78 9.91 19.92
CA ASN A 428 29.09 10.97 20.91
C ASN A 428 27.90 11.95 21.06
N GLU A 429 27.54 12.22 22.31
CA GLU A 429 26.43 13.08 22.74
C GLU A 429 26.55 14.52 22.24
N GLU A 430 27.76 15.07 22.13
CA GLU A 430 27.96 16.42 21.56
C GLU A 430 27.77 16.46 20.04
N THR A 431 28.03 15.35 19.35
CA THR A 431 27.87 15.23 17.89
C THR A 431 26.40 15.01 17.55
N TRP A 432 25.72 14.18 18.34
CA TRP A 432 24.28 14.01 18.31
C TRP A 432 23.55 15.32 18.63
N ALA A 433 23.94 16.03 19.70
CA ALA A 433 23.34 17.31 20.07
C ALA A 433 23.59 18.43 19.03
N ARG A 434 24.66 18.36 18.22
CA ARG A 434 24.85 19.26 17.06
C ARG A 434 23.94 18.90 15.88
N MET A 435 23.76 17.61 15.59
CA MET A 435 22.84 17.13 14.55
C MET A 435 21.38 17.43 14.91
N GLN A 436 21.00 17.23 16.17
CA GLN A 436 19.67 17.52 16.71
C GLN A 436 19.39 19.02 16.78
N ARG A 437 20.42 19.87 16.99
CA ARG A 437 20.29 21.34 16.90
C ARG A 437 20.15 21.87 15.47
N GLN A 438 20.45 21.06 14.44
CA GLN A 438 20.33 21.46 13.04
C GLN A 438 19.09 20.90 12.33
N ASN A 439 18.62 19.70 12.70
CA ASN A 439 17.50 19.00 12.04
C ASN A 439 16.57 18.28 13.06
N GLY A 440 16.38 18.86 14.25
CA GLY A 440 15.79 18.15 15.41
C GLY A 440 14.51 17.41 15.10
N ASP A 441 14.40 16.13 15.52
CA ASP A 441 13.26 15.19 15.58
C ASP A 441 12.13 15.28 14.54
N ALA A 442 12.30 16.06 13.49
CA ALA A 442 11.27 16.35 12.51
C ALA A 442 11.28 15.23 11.47
N LEU A 443 10.09 14.67 11.26
CA LEU A 443 9.78 13.81 10.14
C LEU A 443 10.34 14.42 8.85
N ARG A 444 11.20 13.70 8.13
CA ARG A 444 11.69 14.16 6.83
C ARG A 444 10.62 13.86 5.79
N GLU A 445 9.91 14.89 5.39
CA GLU A 445 8.92 14.85 4.32
C GLU A 445 9.59 14.76 2.95
N THR A 446 8.87 14.24 1.96
CA THR A 446 9.32 14.29 0.57
C THR A 446 9.26 15.73 0.05
N ALA A 447 10.04 16.03 -0.98
CA ALA A 447 9.95 17.32 -1.66
C ALA A 447 8.55 17.58 -2.27
N ASP A 448 7.79 16.51 -2.52
CA ASP A 448 6.45 16.49 -3.10
C ASP A 448 5.36 16.13 -2.08
N ASP A 449 5.57 16.35 -0.77
CA ASP A 449 4.64 15.97 0.31
C ASP A 449 3.20 16.42 0.06
N THR A 450 3.01 17.67 -0.35
CA THR A 450 1.67 18.20 -0.64
C THR A 450 0.97 17.49 -1.81
N MET A 451 1.73 16.97 -2.78
CA MET A 451 1.17 16.18 -3.87
C MET A 451 0.86 14.75 -3.39
N PHE A 452 1.74 14.14 -2.60
CA PHE A 452 1.48 12.82 -2.01
C PHE A 452 0.25 12.81 -1.10
N ARG A 453 0.09 13.82 -0.25
CA ARG A 453 -1.12 14.02 0.55
C ARG A 453 -2.37 14.13 -0.32
N TRP A 454 -2.32 14.90 -1.41
CA TRP A 454 -3.43 15.00 -2.36
C TRP A 454 -3.79 13.63 -2.97
N LEU A 455 -2.78 12.91 -3.46
CA LEU A 455 -2.95 11.58 -4.04
C LEU A 455 -3.55 10.60 -3.02
N ALA A 456 -3.05 10.60 -1.79
CA ALA A 456 -3.58 9.76 -0.71
C ALA A 456 -5.03 10.11 -0.37
N MET A 457 -5.36 11.40 -0.25
CA MET A 457 -6.72 11.86 -0.01
C MET A 457 -7.66 11.46 -1.14
N SER A 458 -7.22 11.51 -2.40
CA SER A 458 -8.05 11.16 -3.55
C SER A 458 -8.54 9.71 -3.49
N TYR A 459 -7.72 8.78 -3.00
CA TYR A 459 -8.13 7.41 -2.77
C TYR A 459 -8.98 7.30 -1.51
N ALA A 460 -8.47 7.76 -0.36
CA ALA A 460 -9.13 7.58 0.94
C ALA A 460 -10.54 8.18 1.01
N HIS A 461 -10.76 9.35 0.41
CA HIS A 461 -12.07 10.03 0.42
C HIS A 461 -13.03 9.49 -0.64
N SER A 462 -12.54 8.74 -1.63
CA SER A 462 -13.37 8.04 -2.61
C SER A 462 -13.75 6.64 -2.12
N HIS A 463 -13.03 6.10 -1.13
CA HIS A 463 -13.35 4.85 -0.46
C HIS A 463 -14.50 5.05 0.53
N LEU A 464 -15.49 4.14 0.50
CA LEU A 464 -16.72 4.34 1.27
C LEU A 464 -16.51 4.40 2.79
N THR A 465 -15.62 3.56 3.33
CA THR A 465 -15.47 3.38 4.80
C THR A 465 -14.13 3.84 5.38
N MET A 466 -13.18 4.35 4.57
CA MET A 466 -11.80 4.61 5.03
C MET A 466 -11.68 5.93 5.82
N THR A 467 -12.63 6.85 5.65
CA THR A 467 -12.70 8.14 6.36
C THR A 467 -13.74 8.15 7.48
N GLU A 468 -14.32 6.99 7.81
CA GLU A 468 -15.29 6.86 8.90
C GLU A 468 -14.58 6.96 10.26
N THR A 469 -14.77 8.07 10.96
CA THR A 469 -14.12 8.32 12.26
C THR A 469 -14.65 7.49 13.43
N GLN A 470 -15.79 6.79 13.24
CA GLN A 470 -16.39 5.96 14.30
C GLN A 470 -15.70 4.61 14.43
N ARG A 471 -15.11 4.13 13.33
CA ARG A 471 -14.36 2.89 13.27
C ARG A 471 -12.88 3.27 13.30
N GLY A 472 -12.24 3.07 14.44
CA GLY A 472 -10.81 3.37 14.61
C GLY A 472 -9.91 2.54 13.69
N SER A 473 -8.60 2.54 13.97
CA SER A 473 -7.69 1.59 13.27
C SER A 473 -8.00 0.15 13.67
N CYS A 474 -7.53 -0.82 12.89
CA CYS A 474 -7.80 -2.23 13.10
C CYS A 474 -7.23 -2.76 14.43
N HIS A 475 -6.09 -2.23 14.86
CA HIS A 475 -5.35 -2.78 16.01
C HIS A 475 -5.07 -1.76 17.12
N THR A 476 -5.28 -0.47 16.88
CA THR A 476 -5.00 0.62 17.82
C THR A 476 -6.05 1.73 17.69
N ASP A 477 -5.89 2.85 18.38
CA ASP A 477 -6.69 4.04 18.09
C ASP A 477 -6.47 4.53 16.64
N ASP A 478 -7.38 5.36 16.14
CA ASP A 478 -7.28 5.95 14.80
C ASP A 478 -5.95 6.73 14.62
N ILE A 479 -5.05 6.12 13.86
CA ILE A 479 -3.74 6.66 13.52
C ILE A 479 -3.80 7.84 12.53
N SER A 480 -4.91 7.98 11.80
CA SER A 480 -5.07 8.96 10.71
C SER A 480 -5.69 10.28 11.17
N GLY A 481 -6.20 10.35 12.40
CA GLY A 481 -6.95 11.51 12.91
C GLY A 481 -8.18 11.85 12.07
N GLY A 482 -8.84 10.83 11.53
CA GLY A 482 -10.06 10.88 10.73
C GLY A 482 -9.85 11.19 9.25
N GLN A 483 -8.61 11.31 8.78
CA GLN A 483 -8.32 11.67 7.39
C GLN A 483 -8.21 10.45 6.45
N GLY A 484 -8.07 9.24 7.01
CA GLY A 484 -7.84 8.01 6.23
C GLY A 484 -6.47 7.97 5.54
N ILE A 485 -5.55 8.89 5.86
CA ILE A 485 -4.20 8.96 5.31
C ILE A 485 -3.16 9.07 6.42
N ILE A 486 -1.94 8.62 6.13
CA ILE A 486 -0.83 8.74 7.08
C ILE A 486 0.52 8.79 6.36
N ASN A 487 1.49 9.53 6.91
CA ASN A 487 2.87 9.36 6.45
C ASN A 487 3.43 8.05 7.02
N ARG A 488 4.00 7.19 6.17
CA ARG A 488 4.40 5.85 6.59
C ARG A 488 5.50 5.85 7.66
N ALA A 489 6.51 6.71 7.54
CA ALA A 489 7.58 6.84 8.52
C ALA A 489 7.10 7.32 9.91
N SER A 490 5.97 8.03 9.99
CA SER A 490 5.39 8.47 11.27
C SER A 490 4.63 7.38 12.03
N TRP A 491 4.30 6.26 11.38
CA TRP A 491 3.48 5.19 11.94
C TRP A 491 4.25 3.88 12.15
N LYS A 492 4.78 3.31 11.06
CA LYS A 492 5.53 2.05 11.06
C LYS A 492 6.70 2.20 10.10
N PRO A 493 7.80 2.85 10.55
CA PRO A 493 8.91 3.16 9.67
C PRO A 493 9.59 1.89 9.17
N VAL A 494 9.87 1.85 7.87
CA VAL A 494 10.53 0.71 7.21
C VAL A 494 11.72 1.19 6.39
N VAL A 495 12.75 0.36 6.29
CA VAL A 495 13.95 0.64 5.50
C VAL A 495 13.89 -0.18 4.22
N GLY A 496 14.31 0.38 3.10
CA GLY A 496 14.33 -0.34 1.83
C GLY A 496 12.93 -0.64 1.29
N SER A 497 12.02 0.33 1.40
CA SER A 497 10.64 0.14 0.93
C SER A 497 10.52 0.26 -0.59
N MET A 498 9.52 -0.42 -1.15
CA MET A 498 9.18 -0.28 -2.58
C MET A 498 8.78 1.15 -2.95
N ASN A 499 8.05 1.87 -2.07
CA ASN A 499 7.58 3.23 -2.36
C ASN A 499 8.74 4.22 -2.45
N ASP A 500 9.63 4.18 -1.44
CA ASP A 500 10.78 5.07 -1.37
C ASP A 500 11.72 4.78 -2.55
N PHE A 501 11.88 3.50 -2.92
CA PHE A 501 12.60 3.11 -4.13
C PHE A 501 11.97 3.68 -5.40
N SER A 502 10.65 3.54 -5.57
CA SER A 502 9.92 4.06 -6.73
C SER A 502 10.18 5.56 -6.90
N TYR A 503 10.01 6.33 -5.83
CA TYR A 503 10.19 7.78 -5.83
C TYR A 503 11.65 8.20 -6.04
N LEU A 504 12.62 7.54 -5.40
CA LEU A 504 14.03 7.95 -5.44
C LEU A 504 14.79 7.44 -6.67
N HIS A 505 14.39 6.31 -7.23
CA HIS A 505 15.07 5.67 -8.36
C HIS A 505 14.40 5.91 -9.71
N THR A 506 13.09 6.17 -9.75
CA THR A 506 12.33 6.35 -10.99
C THR A 506 11.63 7.71 -11.04
N ASN A 507 10.68 7.89 -11.97
CA ASN A 507 9.77 9.05 -11.99
C ASN A 507 8.47 8.78 -11.21
N CYS A 508 8.21 7.53 -10.83
CA CYS A 508 6.89 7.08 -10.39
C CYS A 508 6.62 7.44 -8.93
N PHE A 509 5.50 8.12 -8.69
CA PHE A 509 4.99 8.35 -7.34
C PHE A 509 4.19 7.11 -6.92
N GLU A 510 4.53 6.53 -5.78
CA GLU A 510 3.89 5.29 -5.31
C GLU A 510 3.33 5.45 -3.90
N LEU A 511 2.11 4.93 -3.69
CA LEU A 511 1.43 4.86 -2.40
C LEU A 511 1.24 3.42 -1.94
N SER A 512 1.11 3.21 -0.63
CA SER A 512 0.61 1.96 -0.06
C SER A 512 -0.81 2.14 0.41
N VAL A 513 -1.74 1.35 -0.13
CA VAL A 513 -3.15 1.38 0.24
C VAL A 513 -3.45 0.13 1.07
N PHE A 514 -3.77 0.31 2.36
CA PHE A 514 -4.23 -0.77 3.23
C PHE A 514 -5.75 -0.81 3.18
N LEU A 515 -6.29 -1.92 2.67
CA LEU A 515 -7.68 -2.03 2.24
C LEU A 515 -8.65 -2.37 3.37
N GLY A 516 -8.19 -3.10 4.39
CA GLY A 516 -9.04 -3.60 5.47
C GLY A 516 -8.26 -4.37 6.54
N CYS A 517 -8.94 -4.64 7.66
CA CYS A 517 -8.38 -5.32 8.83
C CYS A 517 -8.10 -6.81 8.59
N ASP A 518 -9.05 -7.49 7.97
CA ASP A 518 -8.88 -8.87 7.52
C ASP A 518 -7.96 -8.89 6.29
N LYS A 519 -6.82 -9.58 6.42
CA LYS A 519 -5.87 -9.71 5.31
C LYS A 519 -6.42 -10.62 4.22
N PHE A 520 -7.21 -11.62 4.59
CA PHE A 520 -7.76 -12.62 3.69
C PHE A 520 -9.26 -12.75 3.95
N PRO A 521 -10.08 -11.75 3.56
CA PRO A 521 -11.51 -11.75 3.85
C PRO A 521 -12.24 -12.89 3.16
N HIS A 522 -13.31 -13.38 3.78
CA HIS A 522 -14.11 -14.47 3.21
C HIS A 522 -14.77 -14.07 1.89
N GLU A 523 -15.05 -15.04 1.01
CA GLU A 523 -15.59 -14.79 -0.34
C GLU A 523 -16.91 -14.03 -0.32
N SER A 524 -17.73 -14.23 0.71
CA SER A 524 -18.99 -13.50 0.90
C SER A 524 -18.81 -11.99 1.13
N GLU A 525 -17.62 -11.54 1.51
CA GLU A 525 -17.32 -10.13 1.76
C GLU A 525 -16.79 -9.41 0.49
N LEU A 526 -16.26 -10.14 -0.48
CA LEU A 526 -15.67 -9.58 -1.71
C LEU A 526 -16.61 -8.65 -2.49
N PRO A 527 -17.92 -8.93 -2.61
CA PRO A 527 -18.88 -7.98 -3.20
C PRO A 527 -18.89 -6.59 -2.56
N LEU A 528 -18.93 -6.56 -1.23
CA LEU A 528 -18.99 -5.30 -0.48
C LEU A 528 -17.63 -4.60 -0.55
N GLU A 529 -16.53 -5.35 -0.44
CA GLU A 529 -15.19 -4.78 -0.56
C GLU A 529 -14.91 -4.21 -1.95
N TRP A 530 -15.44 -4.82 -3.00
CA TRP A 530 -15.43 -4.24 -4.34
C TRP A 530 -16.19 -2.91 -4.39
N GLU A 531 -17.41 -2.86 -3.86
CA GLU A 531 -18.20 -1.63 -3.83
C GLU A 531 -17.49 -0.51 -3.03
N ASN A 532 -16.86 -0.85 -1.91
CA ASN A 532 -16.08 0.07 -1.08
C ASN A 532 -14.91 0.70 -1.84
N ASN A 533 -14.28 -0.04 -2.76
CA ASN A 533 -13.03 0.33 -3.41
C ASN A 533 -13.16 0.76 -4.88
N ARG A 534 -14.23 0.37 -5.59
CA ARG A 534 -14.39 0.58 -7.04
C ARG A 534 -14.17 2.04 -7.45
N GLU A 535 -14.84 2.98 -6.79
CA GLU A 535 -14.68 4.40 -7.10
C GLU A 535 -13.28 4.92 -6.77
N ALA A 536 -12.69 4.48 -5.66
CA ALA A 536 -11.34 4.86 -5.26
C ALA A 536 -10.27 4.39 -6.26
N LEU A 537 -10.38 3.14 -6.74
CA LEU A 537 -9.49 2.59 -7.76
C LEU A 537 -9.53 3.40 -9.06
N LEU A 538 -10.73 3.71 -9.56
CA LEU A 538 -10.90 4.48 -10.80
C LEU A 538 -10.42 5.94 -10.63
N SER A 539 -10.84 6.59 -9.55
CA SER A 539 -10.49 7.99 -9.23
C SER A 539 -8.98 8.18 -9.06
N PHE A 540 -8.29 7.18 -8.52
CA PHE A 540 -6.84 7.22 -8.35
C PHE A 540 -6.09 7.07 -9.69
N ILE A 541 -6.54 6.18 -10.58
CA ILE A 541 -5.99 6.09 -11.96
C ILE A 541 -6.10 7.45 -12.64
N GLU A 542 -7.24 8.13 -12.51
CA GLU A 542 -7.48 9.45 -13.10
C GLU A 542 -6.48 10.53 -12.61
N GLN A 543 -5.89 10.36 -11.41
CA GLN A 543 -4.91 11.33 -10.89
C GLN A 543 -3.60 11.35 -11.69
N VAL A 544 -3.29 10.32 -12.49
CA VAL A 544 -2.09 10.29 -13.35
C VAL A 544 -2.08 11.44 -14.37
N HIS A 545 -3.24 11.99 -14.67
CA HIS A 545 -3.41 13.13 -15.56
C HIS A 545 -3.24 14.50 -14.88
N ARG A 546 -2.80 14.58 -13.63
CA ARG A 546 -2.57 15.88 -12.97
C ARG A 546 -1.20 16.49 -13.29
N GLY A 547 -1.09 17.80 -13.04
CA GLY A 547 0.16 18.54 -13.18
C GLY A 547 0.45 18.97 -14.62
N ILE A 548 1.70 18.78 -15.05
CA ILE A 548 2.15 19.15 -16.39
C ILE A 548 2.67 17.93 -17.14
N LYS A 549 2.50 17.93 -18.46
CA LYS A 549 3.15 16.98 -19.35
C LYS A 549 3.67 17.66 -20.59
N GLY A 550 4.66 17.10 -21.27
CA GLY A 550 5.18 17.70 -22.49
C GLY A 550 6.27 16.88 -23.13
N ILE A 551 6.84 17.40 -24.22
CA ILE A 551 7.94 16.77 -24.94
C ILE A 551 9.13 17.74 -24.98
N VAL A 552 10.33 17.22 -24.73
CA VAL A 552 11.59 17.93 -24.90
C VAL A 552 12.21 17.53 -26.24
N ARG A 553 12.48 18.52 -27.08
CA ARG A 553 13.06 18.32 -28.42
C ARG A 553 14.28 19.19 -28.64
N ASP A 554 15.13 18.85 -29.60
CA ASP A 554 16.14 19.77 -30.12
C ASP A 554 15.54 20.75 -31.14
N MET A 555 16.35 21.70 -31.62
CA MET A 555 15.94 22.69 -32.63
C MET A 555 15.60 22.07 -33.98
N GLU A 556 16.08 20.86 -34.24
CA GLU A 556 15.79 20.06 -35.43
C GLU A 556 14.51 19.21 -35.26
N GLY A 557 13.86 19.26 -34.09
CA GLY A 557 12.61 18.56 -33.79
C GLY A 557 12.78 17.12 -33.31
N LYS A 558 14.02 16.65 -33.10
CA LYS A 558 14.32 15.32 -32.56
C LYS A 558 13.97 15.27 -31.07
N PRO A 559 13.25 14.24 -30.60
CA PRO A 559 13.00 14.06 -29.17
C PRO A 559 14.30 13.79 -28.39
N LEU A 560 14.38 14.34 -27.19
CA LEU A 560 15.53 14.21 -26.29
C LEU A 560 15.15 13.34 -25.09
N ALA A 561 15.58 12.08 -25.11
CA ALA A 561 15.45 11.18 -23.96
C ALA A 561 16.43 11.55 -22.84
N ASN A 562 16.12 11.16 -21.60
CA ASN A 562 16.91 11.46 -20.40
C ASN A 562 17.20 12.95 -20.14
N ALA A 563 16.40 13.87 -20.69
CA ALA A 563 16.41 15.26 -20.28
C ALA A 563 15.80 15.39 -18.88
N THR A 564 16.41 16.21 -18.02
CA THR A 564 15.94 16.53 -16.67
C THR A 564 14.96 17.69 -16.71
N ILE A 565 13.82 17.53 -16.05
CA ILE A 565 12.82 18.57 -15.80
C ILE A 565 12.85 18.91 -14.31
N SER A 566 13.22 20.14 -13.99
CA SER A 566 13.33 20.65 -12.62
C SER A 566 12.26 21.72 -12.38
N VAL A 567 11.56 21.65 -11.26
CA VAL A 567 10.56 22.64 -10.85
C VAL A 567 11.14 23.52 -9.74
N GLU A 568 11.13 24.84 -9.93
CA GLU A 568 11.65 25.76 -8.90
C GLU A 568 10.88 25.60 -7.58
N GLY A 569 11.62 25.41 -6.48
CA GLY A 569 11.06 25.20 -5.15
C GLY A 569 10.88 23.73 -4.77
N ILE A 570 10.83 22.81 -5.72
CA ILE A 570 10.68 21.38 -5.46
C ILE A 570 11.99 20.66 -5.72
N LYS A 571 12.60 20.11 -4.66
CA LYS A 571 13.92 19.46 -4.71
C LYS A 571 13.83 17.99 -5.16
N HIS A 572 13.03 17.70 -6.18
CA HIS A 572 12.96 16.38 -6.79
C HIS A 572 12.65 16.56 -8.28
N ASP A 573 13.56 16.14 -9.14
CA ASP A 573 13.44 16.35 -10.59
C ASP A 573 12.91 15.09 -11.29
N VAL A 574 12.37 15.20 -12.50
CA VAL A 574 11.95 14.04 -13.33
C VAL A 574 12.75 13.96 -14.62
N LYS A 575 12.79 12.78 -15.24
CA LYS A 575 13.41 12.56 -16.55
C LYS A 575 12.39 12.32 -17.65
N THR A 576 12.71 12.76 -18.86
CA THR A 576 11.95 12.38 -20.05
C THR A 576 12.19 10.92 -20.43
N ALA A 577 11.16 10.23 -20.88
CA ALA A 577 11.22 8.89 -21.44
C ALA A 577 11.87 8.85 -22.84
N ALA A 578 11.87 7.68 -23.49
CA ALA A 578 12.56 7.45 -24.76
C ALA A 578 12.06 8.34 -25.90
N ALA A 579 10.77 8.70 -25.91
CA ALA A 579 10.17 9.62 -26.88
C ALA A 579 10.36 11.10 -26.53
N GLY A 580 11.14 11.41 -25.49
CA GLY A 580 11.41 12.76 -25.02
C GLY A 580 10.24 13.40 -24.27
N ASP A 581 9.17 12.67 -24.06
CA ASP A 581 8.03 13.04 -23.23
C ASP A 581 8.31 12.89 -21.75
N TYR A 582 7.60 13.68 -20.95
CA TYR A 582 7.65 13.63 -19.50
C TYR A 582 6.28 13.97 -18.92
N TRP A 583 6.09 13.54 -17.68
CA TRP A 583 4.95 13.87 -16.84
C TRP A 583 5.49 14.32 -15.50
N ARG A 584 4.93 15.40 -14.96
CA ARG A 584 5.26 15.91 -13.65
C ARG A 584 3.98 16.25 -12.90
N LEU A 585 3.63 15.38 -11.97
CA LEU A 585 2.49 15.56 -11.06
C LEU A 585 2.75 16.79 -10.19
N LEU A 586 1.78 17.70 -10.17
CA LEU A 586 1.82 18.96 -9.43
C LEU A 586 0.39 19.35 -9.06
N ASN A 587 0.26 19.99 -7.91
CA ASN A 587 -0.98 20.64 -7.50
C ASN A 587 -1.26 21.89 -8.37
N PRO A 588 -2.51 22.41 -8.40
CA PRO A 588 -2.83 23.64 -9.12
C PRO A 588 -1.96 24.81 -8.69
N GLY A 589 -1.36 25.52 -9.65
CA GLY A 589 -0.39 26.57 -9.37
C GLY A 589 0.41 27.05 -10.57
N GLU A 590 1.22 28.08 -10.34
CA GLU A 590 2.16 28.64 -11.32
C GLU A 590 3.59 28.18 -10.99
N TYR A 591 4.25 27.55 -11.96
CA TYR A 591 5.56 26.93 -11.75
C TYR A 591 6.58 27.40 -12.77
N ARG A 592 7.77 27.80 -12.30
CA ARG A 592 8.95 28.00 -13.15
C ARG A 592 9.66 26.66 -13.34
N VAL A 593 9.62 26.16 -14.56
CA VAL A 593 10.11 24.83 -14.92
C VAL A 593 11.31 24.96 -15.83
N MET A 594 12.38 24.22 -15.52
CA MET A 594 13.60 24.17 -16.30
C MET A 594 13.75 22.80 -16.96
N ALA A 595 13.99 22.79 -18.27
CA ALA A 595 14.42 21.60 -18.99
C ALA A 595 15.93 21.66 -19.27
N ARG A 596 16.66 20.59 -18.95
CA ARG A 596 18.10 20.45 -19.16
C ARG A 596 18.41 19.10 -19.81
N ALA A 597 19.25 19.09 -20.84
CA ALA A 597 19.80 17.88 -21.41
C ALA A 597 21.31 18.03 -21.61
N ASP A 598 22.05 16.93 -21.52
CA ASP A 598 23.50 16.97 -21.74
C ASP A 598 23.82 17.33 -23.20
N GLY A 599 24.74 18.27 -23.37
CA GLY A 599 25.07 18.84 -24.69
C GLY A 599 24.11 19.94 -25.18
N TYR A 600 23.12 20.34 -24.37
CA TYR A 600 22.15 21.39 -24.71
C TYR A 600 22.19 22.56 -23.71
N THR A 601 21.77 23.75 -24.17
CA THR A 601 21.56 24.91 -23.31
C THR A 601 20.20 24.77 -22.61
N PRO A 602 20.14 24.87 -21.27
CA PRO A 602 18.89 24.70 -20.52
C PRO A 602 17.91 25.83 -20.85
N GLN A 603 16.62 25.50 -20.84
CA GLN A 603 15.54 26.46 -21.07
C GLN A 603 14.64 26.50 -19.83
N ILE A 604 14.27 27.71 -19.41
CA ILE A 604 13.29 27.94 -18.34
C ILE A 604 12.01 28.45 -18.97
N ARG A 605 10.87 27.93 -18.52
CA ARG A 605 9.54 28.35 -18.94
C ARG A 605 8.62 28.43 -17.73
N LEU A 606 7.61 29.28 -17.83
CA LEU A 606 6.49 29.28 -16.90
C LEU A 606 5.44 28.27 -17.37
N CYS A 607 5.11 27.28 -16.55
CA CYS A 607 4.05 26.33 -16.79
C CYS A 607 2.94 26.56 -15.75
N MET A 608 1.68 26.54 -16.20
CA MET A 608 0.50 26.67 -15.34
C MET A 608 -0.11 25.29 -15.12
N VAL A 609 -0.60 25.02 -13.92
CA VAL A 609 -1.41 23.83 -13.61
C VAL A 609 -2.81 24.31 -13.22
N GLY A 610 -3.80 23.92 -14.02
CA GLY A 610 -5.20 24.25 -13.76
C GLY A 610 -5.86 23.37 -12.69
N TYR A 611 -7.12 23.67 -12.38
CA TYR A 611 -7.97 22.83 -11.53
C TYR A 611 -8.64 21.68 -12.30
N ASP A 612 -8.63 21.75 -13.64
CA ASP A 612 -9.16 20.71 -14.51
C ASP A 612 -8.40 19.39 -14.32
N SER A 613 -9.06 18.27 -14.59
CA SER A 613 -8.49 16.92 -14.40
C SER A 613 -7.36 16.56 -15.36
N GLY A 614 -7.12 17.36 -16.41
CA GLY A 614 -6.13 17.07 -17.45
C GLY A 614 -4.80 17.78 -17.26
N ALA A 615 -3.71 17.10 -17.65
CA ALA A 615 -2.35 17.61 -17.49
C ALA A 615 -2.11 18.76 -18.46
N THR A 616 -1.59 19.86 -17.95
CA THR A 616 -1.36 21.04 -18.79
C THR A 616 -0.12 20.82 -19.68
N PRO A 617 -0.22 21.04 -21.01
CA PRO A 617 0.92 20.89 -21.91
C PRO A 617 2.03 21.93 -21.64
N CYS A 618 3.25 21.47 -21.38
CA CYS A 618 4.44 22.32 -21.23
C CYS A 618 5.68 21.72 -21.93
N SER A 619 5.79 21.90 -23.24
CA SER A 619 6.92 21.37 -24.03
C SER A 619 8.12 22.33 -24.10
N PHE A 620 9.30 21.78 -24.36
CA PHE A 620 10.58 22.51 -24.42
C PHE A 620 11.35 22.23 -25.72
N THR A 621 12.10 23.22 -26.19
CA THR A 621 12.97 23.08 -27.37
C THR A 621 14.36 23.59 -27.01
N LEU A 622 15.32 22.67 -26.92
CA LEU A 622 16.66 22.98 -26.43
C LEU A 622 17.63 23.20 -27.59
N ALA A 623 18.42 24.27 -27.51
CA ALA A 623 19.49 24.54 -28.46
C ALA A 623 20.76 23.78 -28.09
N LYS A 624 21.48 23.25 -29.09
CA LYS A 624 22.78 22.60 -28.86
C LYS A 624 23.75 23.58 -28.23
N SER A 625 24.45 23.09 -27.22
CA SER A 625 25.41 23.86 -26.45
C SER A 625 26.76 23.87 -27.15
N ASN A 626 27.41 25.05 -27.18
CA ASN A 626 28.81 25.14 -27.62
C ASN A 626 29.79 24.46 -26.64
N TRP A 627 29.31 24.01 -25.46
CA TRP A 627 30.13 23.36 -24.43
C TRP A 627 30.76 22.04 -24.88
N ASP A 628 30.13 21.25 -25.76
CA ASP A 628 30.73 20.00 -26.23
C ASP A 628 31.90 20.27 -27.19
N ARG A 629 31.78 21.30 -28.02
CA ARG A 629 32.89 21.82 -28.83
C ARG A 629 34.00 22.38 -27.94
N ILE A 630 33.66 23.05 -26.85
CA ILE A 630 34.63 23.54 -25.87
C ILE A 630 35.31 22.39 -25.12
N LYS A 631 34.59 21.33 -24.71
CA LYS A 631 35.14 20.11 -24.09
C LYS A 631 36.09 19.37 -25.03
N GLN A 632 35.69 19.16 -26.28
CA GLN A 632 36.57 18.57 -27.31
C GLN A 632 37.84 19.39 -27.52
N ILE A 633 37.73 20.73 -27.57
CA ILE A 633 38.90 21.62 -27.67
C ILE A 633 39.74 21.55 -26.38
N MET A 634 39.14 21.45 -25.21
CA MET A 634 39.85 21.33 -23.93
C MET A 634 40.61 20.00 -23.79
N ASP A 635 40.04 18.90 -24.29
CA ASP A 635 40.69 17.58 -24.34
C ASP A 635 41.81 17.55 -25.38
N LEU A 636 41.64 18.19 -26.54
CA LEU A 636 42.68 18.36 -27.56
C LEU A 636 43.84 19.27 -27.10
N HIS A 637 43.57 20.25 -26.22
CA HIS A 637 44.56 21.23 -25.73
C HIS A 637 44.99 21.00 -24.26
N GLY A 638 44.83 19.79 -23.73
CA GLY A 638 45.43 19.37 -22.46
C GLY A 638 44.98 20.18 -21.23
N LYS A 639 43.68 20.51 -21.14
CA LYS A 639 43.06 21.20 -19.97
C LYS A 639 43.72 22.54 -19.57
N ARG A 640 44.32 23.29 -20.51
CA ARG A 640 44.79 24.68 -20.25
C ARG A 640 43.68 25.69 -20.56
N PRO A 641 43.43 26.70 -19.71
CA PRO A 641 42.45 27.73 -20.01
C PRO A 641 42.92 28.55 -21.23
N ILE A 642 42.05 28.66 -22.23
CA ILE A 642 42.29 29.48 -23.42
C ILE A 642 42.19 30.94 -23.00
N ARG A 643 43.30 31.69 -23.09
CA ARG A 643 43.27 33.15 -22.96
C ARG A 643 42.48 33.73 -24.13
N LEU A 644 41.26 34.16 -23.88
CA LEU A 644 40.51 35.03 -24.79
C LEU A 644 41.26 36.35 -24.91
N VAL A 645 41.96 36.54 -26.02
CA VAL A 645 42.51 37.84 -26.40
C VAL A 645 41.34 38.73 -26.81
N THR A 646 40.81 39.50 -25.88
CA THR A 646 39.91 40.61 -26.20
C THR A 646 40.67 41.61 -27.07
N LYS A 647 40.35 41.67 -28.38
CA LYS A 647 40.76 42.79 -29.23
C LYS A 647 40.21 44.08 -28.62
N ARG A 648 41.09 44.88 -28.01
CA ARG A 648 40.80 46.27 -27.62
C ARG A 648 40.40 47.05 -28.87
N ILE A 649 39.12 47.37 -28.99
CA ILE A 649 38.66 48.43 -29.90
C ILE A 649 39.16 49.74 -29.30
N GLN A 650 40.17 50.35 -29.92
CA GLN A 650 40.59 51.72 -29.62
C GLN A 650 39.44 52.68 -29.96
N ARG A 651 38.70 53.15 -28.94
CA ARG A 651 37.89 54.37 -29.07
C ARG A 651 38.84 55.56 -29.13
N ARG A 652 38.94 56.21 -30.30
CA ARG A 652 39.50 57.55 -30.44
C ARG A 652 38.55 58.54 -29.73
N SER A 653 39.04 59.19 -28.69
CA SER A 653 38.39 60.33 -28.05
C SER A 653 38.56 61.59 -28.89
N LEU A 654 37.48 62.33 -29.11
CA LEU A 654 37.49 63.71 -29.59
C LEU A 654 37.69 64.65 -28.38
N PRO A 655 38.36 65.81 -28.52
CA PRO A 655 38.64 66.71 -27.40
C PRO A 655 37.45 67.61 -27.08
N TYR A 656 37.16 67.76 -25.79
CA TYR A 656 36.14 68.64 -25.22
C TYR A 656 36.79 69.97 -24.78
N HIS A 657 36.23 71.09 -25.23
CA HIS A 657 36.63 72.45 -24.83
C HIS A 657 35.81 72.91 -23.61
N PRO A 658 36.39 73.62 -22.61
CA PRO A 658 35.68 73.97 -21.37
C PRO A 658 35.16 75.41 -21.39
N LEU A 659 33.96 75.65 -20.85
CA LEU A 659 33.52 76.98 -20.42
C LEU A 659 32.55 76.92 -19.21
N HIS A 660 32.82 77.82 -18.26
CA HIS A 660 31.97 78.38 -17.19
C HIS A 660 31.79 77.69 -15.83
N GLN A 661 32.77 77.99 -14.96
CA GLN A 661 32.70 78.66 -13.64
C GLN A 661 31.34 78.90 -12.90
N MET A 662 31.43 78.59 -11.59
CA MET A 662 30.99 79.35 -10.40
C MET A 662 29.52 79.38 -9.94
N ARG A 663 29.32 78.81 -8.74
CA ARG A 663 28.53 79.23 -7.55
C ARG A 663 27.86 78.00 -6.94
N GLU A 664 27.79 77.75 -5.64
CA GLU A 664 28.28 78.36 -4.40
C GLU A 664 28.15 77.23 -3.36
N ARG A 665 29.08 77.14 -2.41
CA ARG A 665 28.93 76.32 -1.19
C ARG A 665 28.07 77.12 -0.22
N GLU A 666 27.17 76.47 0.53
CA GLU A 666 27.13 76.59 2.01
C GLU A 666 26.03 75.77 2.70
N HIS A 667 26.38 75.38 3.93
CA HIS A 667 25.57 75.02 5.09
C HIS A 667 25.04 73.60 5.31
N ALA A 668 25.82 72.88 6.12
CA ALA A 668 25.35 71.91 7.10
C ALA A 668 24.90 72.59 8.40
N THR A 669 24.03 71.90 9.14
CA THR A 669 23.74 71.95 10.60
C THR A 669 22.72 73.01 11.06
N THR A 670 21.58 72.62 11.68
CA THR A 670 21.39 72.34 13.13
C THR A 670 19.89 72.38 13.58
N ILE A 671 19.52 71.59 14.62
CA ILE A 671 18.42 71.77 15.63
C ILE A 671 16.98 71.36 15.20
N ILE A 672 16.29 70.32 15.70
CA ILE A 672 15.88 69.85 17.06
C ILE A 672 14.78 70.69 17.75
N GLN A 673 13.63 70.04 18.00
CA GLN A 673 12.64 70.18 19.09
C GLN A 673 11.21 70.73 18.83
N ARG A 674 10.27 69.82 19.17
CA ARG A 674 9.07 69.95 20.03
C ARG A 674 7.72 70.40 19.43
N ARG A 675 6.79 69.45 19.39
CA ARG A 675 5.59 69.29 20.28
C ARG A 675 4.68 68.20 19.65
N GLU A 676 4.52 67.01 20.22
CA GLU A 676 3.55 66.68 21.31
C GLU A 676 2.22 67.41 21.16
N ASP A 677 1.17 66.73 20.65
CA ASP A 677 0.12 66.14 21.50
C ASP A 677 -1.07 65.51 20.73
N LYS A 678 -1.48 64.33 21.23
CA LYS A 678 -2.85 63.78 21.44
C LYS A 678 -3.62 63.06 20.30
N GLU A 679 -3.81 61.74 20.47
CA GLU A 679 -5.04 61.02 20.95
C GLU A 679 -6.10 60.93 19.84
N VAL A 680 -6.50 59.77 19.32
CA VAL A 680 -7.05 58.54 19.96
C VAL A 680 -6.60 57.28 19.20
#